data_AF-A0A2E7TTF8-F1
#
_entry.id   AF-A0A2E7TTF8-F1
#
_cell.length_a   1.000
_cell.length_b   1.000
_cell.length_c   1.000
_cell.angle_alpha   90.00
_cell.angle_beta   90.00
_cell.angle_gamma   90.00
#
_symmetry.space_group_name_H-M   'P 1'
#
loop_
_entity.id
_entity.type
_entity.pdbx_description
1 polymer ?
#
loop_
_entity_poly.entity_id
_entity_poly.type
_entity_poly.pdbx_seq_one_letter_code
_entity_poly.pdbx_strand_id
1 'polypeptide(L)'
;AYRGVQDSRTAVRFFRRSNAEDGNPYGVNGDKIGIIGNGTGGYITLASSTISNYNDIILDDMGAPITKFWYDPGDGSYIPMVVEGIHGDPDATTDTYAPASAGGFQLCAANHVGYSSDFNFQMNAGGALGDLNWLDEGDMPMVSFQCPHDPFAPYETAVLIVPTTNEPVVEVSGAMDIHEEINGYANNNNAIFADAELPDAGSPANLGYDGLFPVLNSYVDGAPTEPFDSSPWQWWDTAPVQAYDDANGTNILATQLTLNPTMGIGEAMPWVDQMVDYNTPRMALALGAVTETTIEGGVRYIDEIFDEVDVASGVVYGENITVIPALQGQPPAPENLLMDVYTPAGDTETDRPVILYFHTGNFLPQYVNGSAVGTRTDSCAVEICSRFARMGYVVASCDYRLGWNALAATQAERTLQLIQAAYRGVQDSRTAVRYFRKSIAESGNPWGASSDRIAMFGEGTGGYITLASSTISDYNDIIVDDMGNPITKFWYDPGDGSFIPMVIEGIHGDPNATTDTYAPASSGGFQLCMANHVGYSSDFNFQMNMGGAMGDLNWLDEGDMPMVSFHGPHDQFAPYTSGVLVVPTTNELVVEVSGAYDIHDEINGYATNNNAAFAEIGLADPASAFGNNGWDGLYPVLNNYVDGEPTEPFDGAPWQWWNVAVTQAVDAANGTNIAATQLTLNPTMGPDEALYWIDQIQDYTAPRLAASLEVVALGPGCNDETACNYNALATSDDGSCIYAEEGFDCDGNSLTVLGCTNSIACNYNGAATDDDGSCDFNESTTIVTGAESVWLVGVTLTGTENEAFAADCEADGGVNPNVALNGLFLGDGTAGPMQFSNITDQTGGLLADLQVLAGLASISFCGDLIRFVDPISGATVILSETNGVWQSAVPIIGPSFLWAAPITSFNMGCGDPMACGFTDFCDLSVMCDYTDTDGDSVLDCQEVVGCQDSSADNYNENATDAGDCNYNGCMDPGAQNYEPGANVDDGSCAYLVSFRVNMSNETVSAAGVHIAGSFQGWDPGVTNVPYVGYGVHEVVIQLQQGTYEYKFVNGDAWGMEESVGDCGNGGNRVITVTGNMVTSGACFNSCDQCPGCTDPTFAEYNPFSASVDGYCLTPMAMGCTYDDADNYDASATNDDGSCEFGSGGSCPGDLNGDGQVGTPDLLQFLSAFGTGCE
;
A
#
# COMPACT_ATOMS: atom_id res chain seq x y z
N ALA A 1 43.23 23.46 13.26
CA ALA A 1 42.34 24.38 12.51
C ALA A 1 42.93 24.68 11.13
N TYR A 2 43.56 25.84 10.88
CA TYR A 2 43.88 26.30 9.51
C TYR A 2 44.62 25.30 8.59
N ARG A 3 45.64 24.60 9.09
CA ARG A 3 46.33 23.57 8.28
C ARG A 3 45.44 22.38 7.93
N GLY A 4 44.48 22.05 8.80
CA GLY A 4 43.50 21.01 8.52
C GLY A 4 42.58 21.37 7.34
N VAL A 5 42.21 22.65 7.20
CA VAL A 5 41.46 23.16 6.04
C VAL A 5 42.27 23.02 4.74
N GLN A 6 43.56 23.33 4.81
CA GLN A 6 44.49 23.11 3.69
C GLN A 6 44.60 21.63 3.30
N ASP A 7 44.69 20.74 4.29
CA ASP A 7 44.85 19.31 4.07
C ASP A 7 43.56 18.66 3.53
N SER A 8 42.38 19.02 4.03
CA SER A 8 41.07 18.53 3.54
C SER A 8 40.83 18.94 2.09
N ARG A 9 41.07 20.20 1.74
CA ARG A 9 40.96 20.72 0.36
C ARG A 9 41.99 20.12 -0.59
N THR A 10 43.15 19.73 -0.06
CA THR A 10 44.12 18.93 -0.83
C THR A 10 43.61 17.52 -1.12
N ALA A 11 42.88 16.89 -0.20
CA ALA A 11 42.27 15.58 -0.42
C ALA A 11 41.19 15.62 -1.52
N VAL A 12 40.34 16.65 -1.56
CA VAL A 12 39.35 16.82 -2.66
C VAL A 12 40.05 16.91 -4.03
N ARG A 13 41.10 17.72 -4.12
CA ARG A 13 41.88 17.86 -5.36
C ARG A 13 42.61 16.60 -5.77
N PHE A 14 43.02 15.76 -4.81
CA PHE A 14 43.62 14.47 -5.11
C PHE A 14 42.67 13.58 -5.93
N PHE A 15 41.38 13.51 -5.56
CA PHE A 15 40.39 12.71 -6.31
C PHE A 15 40.18 13.25 -7.73
N ARG A 16 40.03 14.57 -7.89
CA ARG A 16 39.88 15.20 -9.22
C ARG A 16 41.11 15.02 -10.10
N ARG A 17 42.30 15.18 -9.53
CA ARG A 17 43.56 14.89 -10.22
C ARG A 17 43.64 13.44 -10.65
N SER A 18 43.34 12.50 -9.76
CA SER A 18 43.38 11.06 -10.06
C SER A 18 42.40 10.69 -11.17
N ASN A 19 41.22 11.32 -11.20
CA ASN A 19 40.27 11.16 -12.29
C ASN A 19 40.85 11.66 -13.63
N ALA A 20 41.39 12.88 -13.65
CA ALA A 20 41.92 13.52 -14.87
C ALA A 20 43.24 12.92 -15.39
N GLU A 21 44.16 12.56 -14.50
CA GLU A 21 45.53 12.12 -14.85
C GLU A 21 45.70 10.61 -14.84
N ASP A 22 45.02 9.90 -13.92
CA ASP A 22 45.23 8.47 -13.68
C ASP A 22 44.08 7.58 -14.20
N GLY A 23 43.09 8.16 -14.89
CA GLY A 23 42.03 7.41 -15.58
C GLY A 23 40.90 6.91 -14.67
N ASN A 24 40.60 7.67 -13.61
CA ASN A 24 39.57 7.35 -12.61
C ASN A 24 39.68 5.95 -11.98
N PRO A 25 40.82 5.62 -11.34
CA PRO A 25 41.04 4.29 -10.77
C PRO A 25 40.09 3.94 -9.61
N TYR A 26 39.36 4.92 -9.09
CA TYR A 26 38.45 4.78 -7.95
C TYR A 26 36.96 4.90 -8.34
N GLY A 27 36.64 5.10 -9.62
CA GLY A 27 35.25 5.27 -10.07
C GLY A 27 34.54 6.52 -9.53
N VAL A 28 35.30 7.52 -9.07
CA VAL A 28 34.76 8.72 -8.40
C VAL A 28 34.13 9.67 -9.43
N ASN A 29 32.96 10.20 -9.10
CA ASN A 29 32.39 11.35 -9.79
C ASN A 29 33.02 12.64 -9.22
N GLY A 30 33.81 13.35 -10.04
CA GLY A 30 34.52 14.55 -9.60
C GLY A 30 33.63 15.76 -9.30
N ASP A 31 32.36 15.70 -9.71
CA ASP A 31 31.35 16.75 -9.52
C ASP A 31 30.43 16.47 -8.31
N LYS A 32 30.58 15.31 -7.66
CA LYS A 32 29.78 14.89 -6.50
C LYS A 32 30.71 14.47 -5.36
N ILE A 33 31.20 15.45 -4.62
CA ILE A 33 32.14 15.21 -3.51
C ILE A 33 31.52 15.79 -2.24
N GLY A 34 31.44 14.98 -1.18
CA GLY A 34 31.12 15.43 0.17
C GLY A 34 32.30 15.26 1.11
N ILE A 35 32.33 16.03 2.20
CA ILE A 35 33.32 15.88 3.28
C ILE A 35 32.61 15.58 4.58
N ILE A 36 33.10 14.57 5.30
CA ILE A 36 32.56 14.16 6.60
C ILE A 36 33.67 14.19 7.63
N GLY A 37 33.39 14.72 8.83
CA GLY A 37 34.38 14.81 9.90
C GLY A 37 33.78 14.67 11.30
N ASN A 38 34.57 14.09 12.22
CA ASN A 38 34.17 13.89 13.63
C ASN A 38 35.10 14.66 14.58
N GLY A 39 34.56 15.31 15.61
CA GLY A 39 35.30 16.05 16.63
C GLY A 39 36.17 17.16 16.04
N THR A 40 37.50 17.04 16.16
CA THR A 40 38.42 17.99 15.49
C THR A 40 38.29 17.94 13.96
N GLY A 41 37.95 16.77 13.40
CA GLY A 41 37.60 16.63 11.99
C GLY A 41 36.30 17.36 11.65
N GLY A 42 35.33 17.41 12.56
CA GLY A 42 34.10 18.20 12.41
C GLY A 42 34.39 19.70 12.33
N TYR A 43 35.24 20.23 13.21
CA TYR A 43 35.75 21.62 13.11
C TYR A 43 36.40 21.88 11.74
N ILE A 44 37.25 20.96 11.28
CA ILE A 44 37.93 21.11 9.98
C ILE A 44 36.93 21.11 8.83
N THR A 45 35.88 20.27 8.90
CA THR A 45 34.86 20.15 7.87
C THR A 45 34.04 21.42 7.77
N LEU A 46 33.50 21.89 8.90
CA LEU A 46 32.81 23.18 9.05
C LEU A 46 33.66 24.35 8.55
N ALA A 47 34.94 24.42 8.94
CA ALA A 47 35.83 25.49 8.50
C ALA A 47 36.22 25.37 7.02
N SER A 48 36.20 24.17 6.43
CA SER A 48 36.54 23.96 5.02
C SER A 48 35.39 24.35 4.09
N SER A 49 34.15 24.21 4.55
CA SER A 49 32.94 24.56 3.79
C SER A 49 32.69 26.06 3.77
N THR A 50 33.23 26.79 4.75
CA THR A 50 32.96 28.22 5.00
C THR A 50 34.13 29.13 4.61
N ILE A 51 35.37 28.77 4.91
CA ILE A 51 36.53 29.63 4.59
C ILE A 51 36.84 29.57 3.09
N SER A 52 36.31 30.49 2.30
CA SER A 52 36.58 30.59 0.87
C SER A 52 37.96 31.19 0.58
N ASN A 53 38.40 32.15 1.40
CA ASN A 53 39.66 32.88 1.23
C ASN A 53 40.29 33.32 2.57
N TYR A 54 41.49 33.90 2.52
CA TYR A 54 42.23 34.29 3.72
C TYR A 54 41.54 35.39 4.55
N ASN A 55 40.77 36.29 3.91
CA ASN A 55 40.14 37.40 4.62
C ASN A 55 39.04 36.93 5.56
N ASP A 56 38.28 35.89 5.19
CA ASP A 56 37.20 35.32 6.00
C ASP A 56 37.72 34.94 7.41
N ILE A 57 38.99 34.56 7.51
CA ILE A 57 39.64 34.19 8.78
C ILE A 57 39.82 35.39 9.72
N ILE A 58 40.10 36.57 9.18
CA ILE A 58 40.62 37.72 9.97
C ILE A 58 39.76 38.97 9.90
N LEU A 59 38.81 39.05 8.96
CA LEU A 59 37.89 40.16 8.73
C LEU A 59 36.45 39.64 8.77
N ASP A 60 35.54 40.43 9.31
CA ASP A 60 34.09 40.22 9.20
C ASP A 60 33.58 40.64 7.81
N ASP A 61 32.29 40.41 7.56
CA ASP A 61 31.63 40.70 6.27
C ASP A 61 31.64 42.20 5.91
N MET A 62 31.85 43.07 6.90
CA MET A 62 32.02 44.52 6.71
C MET A 62 33.48 44.92 6.47
N GLY A 63 34.40 43.96 6.44
CA GLY A 63 35.84 44.15 6.27
C GLY A 63 36.55 44.67 7.52
N ALA A 64 35.92 44.60 8.69
CA ALA A 64 36.52 44.99 9.97
C ALA A 64 37.22 43.80 10.65
N PRO A 65 38.31 44.00 11.42
CA PRO A 65 39.06 42.90 12.01
C PRO A 65 38.27 42.08 13.04
N ILE A 66 38.22 40.75 12.87
CA ILE A 66 37.68 39.82 13.87
C ILE A 66 38.69 39.67 15.01
N THR A 67 38.55 40.48 16.06
CA THR A 67 39.61 40.71 17.06
C THR A 67 40.17 39.45 17.74
N LYS A 68 39.41 38.35 17.82
CA LYS A 68 39.87 37.10 18.44
C LYS A 68 40.94 36.34 17.63
N PHE A 69 41.08 36.65 16.33
CA PHE A 69 42.13 36.11 15.45
C PHE A 69 43.34 37.05 15.31
N TRP A 70 43.42 38.10 16.13
CA TRP A 70 44.52 39.04 16.16
C TRP A 70 45.23 39.01 17.53
N TYR A 71 46.55 38.94 17.51
CA TYR A 71 47.40 39.01 18.70
C TYR A 71 47.76 40.45 19.02
N ASP A 72 47.46 40.90 20.24
CA ASP A 72 47.89 42.18 20.81
C ASP A 72 49.10 41.96 21.75
N PRO A 73 50.33 42.35 21.34
CA PRO A 73 51.51 42.28 22.21
C PRO A 73 51.55 43.36 23.30
N GLY A 74 50.56 44.26 23.38
CA GLY A 74 50.46 45.32 24.38
C GLY A 74 51.24 46.60 24.04
N ASP A 75 51.70 46.75 22.80
CA ASP A 75 52.43 47.92 22.30
C ASP A 75 51.60 48.81 21.35
N GLY A 76 50.31 48.48 21.17
CA GLY A 76 49.39 49.16 20.27
C GLY A 76 49.45 48.68 18.82
N SER A 77 50.23 47.63 18.52
CA SER A 77 50.12 46.87 17.28
C SER A 77 49.12 45.72 17.42
N TYR A 78 48.52 45.29 16.30
CA TYR A 78 47.72 44.07 16.21
C TYR A 78 48.31 43.22 15.09
N ILE A 79 48.60 41.96 15.39
CA ILE A 79 49.25 41.04 14.46
C ILE A 79 48.30 39.88 14.16
N PRO A 80 47.93 39.60 12.90
CA PRO A 80 47.12 38.43 12.58
C PRO A 80 47.77 37.15 13.09
N MET A 81 46.99 36.28 13.74
CA MET A 81 47.51 34.99 14.23
C MET A 81 47.82 34.02 13.07
N VAL A 82 47.11 34.15 11.95
CA VAL A 82 47.41 33.49 10.68
C VAL A 82 47.84 34.57 9.67
N VAL A 83 48.91 34.32 8.93
CA VAL A 83 49.47 35.23 7.92
C VAL A 83 49.65 34.46 6.62
N GLU A 84 48.90 34.81 5.57
CA GLU A 84 48.89 34.10 4.28
C GLU A 84 50.29 33.92 3.69
N GLY A 85 51.11 34.97 3.62
CA GLY A 85 52.48 34.90 3.09
C GLY A 85 53.45 34.01 3.89
N ILE A 86 53.06 33.55 5.08
CA ILE A 86 53.83 32.63 5.94
C ILE A 86 53.16 31.24 5.96
N HIS A 87 51.84 31.17 6.03
CA HIS A 87 51.07 29.94 6.27
C HIS A 87 50.41 29.35 5.02
N GLY A 88 50.44 30.05 3.88
CA GLY A 88 49.77 29.65 2.63
C GLY A 88 48.32 30.13 2.57
N ASP A 89 47.74 30.05 1.37
CA ASP A 89 46.30 30.24 1.11
C ASP A 89 45.47 29.03 1.62
N PRO A 90 44.14 29.16 1.78
CA PRO A 90 43.29 28.08 2.28
C PRO A 90 43.33 26.80 1.44
N ASP A 91 43.59 26.93 0.14
CA ASP A 91 43.74 25.79 -0.77
C ASP A 91 45.16 25.24 -0.79
N ALA A 92 46.12 25.70 0.03
CA ALA A 92 47.52 25.27 -0.02
C ALA A 92 48.08 25.17 -1.46
N THR A 93 47.81 26.17 -2.30
CA THR A 93 48.31 26.22 -3.70
C THR A 93 49.66 26.89 -3.81
N THR A 94 50.13 27.52 -2.74
CA THR A 94 51.37 28.31 -2.70
C THR A 94 52.36 27.78 -1.68
N ASP A 95 53.61 27.56 -2.11
CA ASP A 95 54.72 27.25 -1.18
C ASP A 95 55.04 28.47 -0.31
N THR A 96 54.98 28.29 1.02
CA THR A 96 55.33 29.36 1.97
C THR A 96 56.31 28.89 3.03
N TYR A 97 57.07 29.83 3.59
CA TYR A 97 58.18 29.55 4.49
C TYR A 97 58.09 30.41 5.76
N ALA A 98 58.52 29.84 6.88
CA ALA A 98 58.72 30.59 8.11
C ALA A 98 59.72 31.75 7.87
N PRO A 99 59.60 32.88 8.60
CA PRO A 99 60.59 33.93 8.54
C PRO A 99 62.01 33.41 8.80
N ALA A 100 63.01 33.99 8.13
CA ALA A 100 64.41 33.60 8.32
C ALA A 100 64.87 33.69 9.79
N SER A 101 64.29 34.62 10.57
CA SER A 101 64.52 34.78 12.01
C SER A 101 64.03 33.59 12.85
N ALA A 102 63.06 32.81 12.34
CA ALA A 102 62.51 31.62 12.96
C ALA A 102 63.09 30.31 12.37
N GLY A 103 64.05 30.40 11.44
CA GLY A 103 64.75 29.25 10.86
C GLY A 103 64.45 28.98 9.39
N GLY A 104 63.52 29.69 8.74
CA GLY A 104 63.34 29.64 7.28
C GLY A 104 62.83 28.32 6.70
N PHE A 105 62.25 27.43 7.52
CA PHE A 105 61.73 26.14 7.07
C PHE A 105 60.35 26.27 6.42
N GLN A 106 60.02 25.34 5.52
CA GLN A 106 58.75 25.34 4.80
C GLN A 106 57.58 25.09 5.76
N LEU A 107 56.50 25.85 5.59
CA LEU A 107 55.28 25.76 6.40
C LEU A 107 54.08 25.26 5.60
N CYS A 108 53.94 25.69 4.35
CA CYS A 108 52.94 25.19 3.40
C CYS A 108 53.66 24.68 2.14
N ALA A 109 53.21 23.53 1.64
CA ALA A 109 53.70 22.93 0.41
C ALA A 109 52.56 22.87 -0.60
N ALA A 110 52.78 23.45 -1.78
CA ALA A 110 51.81 23.48 -2.86
C ALA A 110 51.55 22.06 -3.39
N ASN A 111 50.29 21.60 -3.32
CA ASN A 111 49.88 20.27 -3.77
C ASN A 111 48.68 20.33 -4.72
N HIS A 112 48.68 19.45 -5.72
CA HIS A 112 47.59 19.26 -6.70
C HIS A 112 47.04 20.58 -7.30
N VAL A 113 47.94 21.54 -7.55
CA VAL A 113 47.61 22.86 -8.10
C VAL A 113 46.99 22.72 -9.49
N GLY A 114 45.89 23.43 -9.73
CA GLY A 114 45.14 23.40 -10.99
C GLY A 114 43.87 22.56 -10.98
N TYR A 115 43.60 21.85 -9.88
CA TYR A 115 42.33 21.16 -9.62
C TYR A 115 41.50 21.93 -8.59
N SER A 116 40.18 21.93 -8.73
CA SER A 116 39.27 22.57 -7.77
C SER A 116 39.24 21.81 -6.45
N SER A 117 39.14 22.52 -5.34
CA SER A 117 38.91 22.02 -3.98
C SER A 117 37.44 22.08 -3.55
N ASP A 118 36.52 22.50 -4.43
CA ASP A 118 35.10 22.67 -4.15
C ASP A 118 34.44 21.32 -3.84
N PHE A 119 33.45 21.31 -2.97
CA PHE A 119 32.65 20.13 -2.65
C PHE A 119 31.19 20.58 -2.46
N ASN A 120 30.27 19.63 -2.40
CA ASN A 120 28.83 19.89 -2.58
C ASN A 120 28.01 19.62 -1.33
N PHE A 121 28.61 18.99 -0.32
CA PHE A 121 27.94 18.59 0.90
C PHE A 121 28.95 18.46 2.04
N GLN A 122 28.53 18.82 3.25
CA GLN A 122 29.34 18.63 4.45
C GLN A 122 28.53 18.00 5.58
N MET A 123 29.16 17.07 6.32
CA MET A 123 28.62 16.51 7.55
C MET A 123 29.66 16.58 8.68
N ASN A 124 29.25 17.09 9.84
CA ASN A 124 30.07 17.07 11.05
C ASN A 124 29.39 16.31 12.19
N ALA A 125 30.14 15.43 12.84
CA ALA A 125 29.76 14.76 14.07
C ALA A 125 30.58 15.33 15.23
N GLY A 126 30.00 16.19 16.03
CA GLY A 126 30.78 17.02 16.95
C GLY A 126 31.56 18.12 16.23
N GLY A 127 32.15 19.03 17.01
CA GLY A 127 32.93 20.15 16.51
C GLY A 127 32.26 21.49 16.81
N ALA A 128 32.86 22.57 16.30
CA ALA A 128 32.35 23.93 16.41
C ALA A 128 32.98 24.77 15.30
N LEU A 129 32.35 25.86 14.91
CA LEU A 129 32.90 26.82 13.95
C LEU A 129 33.72 27.88 14.68
N GLY A 130 34.81 28.35 14.05
CA GLY A 130 35.67 29.36 14.65
C GLY A 130 34.94 30.68 14.92
N ASP A 131 34.05 31.11 14.03
CA ASP A 131 33.23 32.31 14.13
C ASP A 131 32.07 32.21 13.11
N LEU A 132 30.88 32.71 13.43
CA LEU A 132 29.74 32.72 12.49
C LEU A 132 29.99 33.63 11.29
N ASN A 133 30.86 34.65 11.37
CA ASN A 133 31.26 35.49 10.22
C ASN A 133 32.07 34.71 9.16
N TRP A 134 32.25 33.41 9.32
CA TRP A 134 32.81 32.56 8.26
C TRP A 134 31.70 32.00 7.36
N LEU A 135 30.44 32.01 7.81
CA LEU A 135 29.29 31.53 7.04
C LEU A 135 28.83 32.63 6.07
N ASP A 136 28.57 32.23 4.84
CA ASP A 136 28.00 33.08 3.80
C ASP A 136 26.69 32.49 3.26
N GLU A 137 25.79 33.38 2.81
CA GLU A 137 24.59 32.99 2.07
C GLU A 137 24.98 32.38 0.71
N GLY A 138 24.52 31.17 0.44
CA GLY A 138 24.91 30.37 -0.73
C GLY A 138 26.06 29.40 -0.49
N ASP A 139 26.56 29.29 0.75
CA ASP A 139 27.39 28.16 1.14
C ASP A 139 26.65 26.83 0.95
N MET A 140 27.42 25.75 0.81
CA MET A 140 26.86 24.43 0.52
C MET A 140 26.00 23.88 1.67
N PRO A 141 25.07 22.93 1.38
CA PRO A 141 24.26 22.29 2.41
C PRO A 141 25.09 21.55 3.47
N MET A 142 24.59 21.57 4.71
CA MET A 142 25.31 21.20 5.93
C MET A 142 24.45 20.31 6.83
N VAL A 143 25.04 19.22 7.36
CA VAL A 143 24.43 18.38 8.40
C VAL A 143 25.34 18.32 9.63
N SER A 144 24.79 18.56 10.82
CA SER A 144 25.49 18.50 12.10
C SER A 144 24.85 17.51 13.06
N PHE A 145 25.63 16.58 13.58
CA PHE A 145 25.27 15.75 14.74
C PHE A 145 26.01 16.26 15.96
N GLN A 146 25.30 16.69 16.99
CA GLN A 146 25.93 17.33 18.15
C GLN A 146 25.24 16.93 19.45
N CYS A 147 26.03 16.50 20.44
CA CYS A 147 25.52 16.28 21.79
C CYS A 147 25.32 17.64 22.49
N PRO A 148 24.11 17.99 22.94
CA PRO A 148 23.85 19.30 23.57
C PRO A 148 24.66 19.57 24.84
N HIS A 149 25.07 18.50 25.54
CA HIS A 149 25.80 18.57 26.81
C HIS A 149 27.27 18.16 26.72
N ASP A 150 27.88 18.26 25.54
CA ASP A 150 29.32 18.02 25.37
C ASP A 150 30.16 19.18 25.99
N PRO A 151 31.01 18.90 27.01
CA PRO A 151 31.79 19.94 27.68
C PRO A 151 33.00 20.44 26.87
N PHE A 152 33.34 19.80 25.75
CA PHE A 152 34.50 20.09 24.91
C PHE A 152 34.14 20.58 23.50
N ALA A 153 32.90 20.38 23.06
CA ALA A 153 32.36 20.96 21.83
C ALA A 153 30.98 21.57 22.13
N PRO A 154 30.86 22.90 22.20
CA PRO A 154 29.63 23.50 22.67
C PRO A 154 28.50 23.38 21.63
N TYR A 155 27.27 23.22 22.10
CA TYR A 155 26.08 23.16 21.26
C TYR A 155 25.65 24.55 20.74
N GLU A 156 25.81 25.57 21.58
CA GLU A 156 25.65 26.99 21.26
C GLU A 156 27.01 27.71 21.27
N THR A 157 27.07 29.02 21.02
CA THR A 157 28.33 29.78 21.14
C THR A 157 28.88 29.77 22.57
N ALA A 158 30.09 29.22 22.74
CA ALA A 158 30.78 29.19 24.02
C ALA A 158 32.31 29.13 23.89
N VAL A 159 33.02 29.21 25.03
CA VAL A 159 34.48 29.11 25.08
C VAL A 159 34.94 27.66 25.03
N LEU A 160 35.71 27.30 24.00
CA LEU A 160 36.31 25.98 23.83
C LEU A 160 37.28 25.67 24.98
N ILE A 161 37.14 24.49 25.58
CA ILE A 161 37.98 23.99 26.68
C ILE A 161 38.89 22.88 26.17
N VAL A 162 40.19 22.92 26.53
CA VAL A 162 41.12 21.82 26.19
C VAL A 162 40.88 20.62 27.11
N PRO A 163 40.56 19.42 26.59
CA PRO A 163 40.27 18.25 27.43
C PRO A 163 41.41 17.86 28.38
N THR A 164 42.67 18.05 27.96
CA THR A 164 43.85 17.63 28.74
C THR A 164 44.24 18.59 29.86
N THR A 165 43.91 19.89 29.73
CA THR A 165 44.33 20.90 30.71
C THR A 165 43.16 21.58 31.41
N ASN A 166 41.93 21.39 30.92
CA ASN A 166 40.73 22.08 31.36
C ASN A 166 40.87 23.61 31.33
N GLU A 167 41.69 24.11 30.39
CA GLU A 167 41.94 25.55 30.22
C GLU A 167 41.11 26.08 29.05
N PRO A 168 40.48 27.26 29.20
CA PRO A 168 39.76 27.92 28.11
C PRO A 168 40.73 28.41 27.02
N VAL A 169 40.32 28.32 25.75
CA VAL A 169 41.14 28.71 24.60
C VAL A 169 40.56 29.90 23.85
N VAL A 170 39.42 29.73 23.21
CA VAL A 170 38.81 30.71 22.30
C VAL A 170 37.30 30.46 22.24
N GLU A 171 36.52 31.51 22.05
CA GLU A 171 35.09 31.41 21.79
C GLU A 171 34.82 30.89 20.38
N VAL A 172 33.96 29.88 20.27
CA VAL A 172 33.57 29.17 19.05
C VAL A 172 32.05 29.04 19.02
N SER A 173 31.49 28.86 17.83
CA SER A 173 30.04 28.73 17.62
C SER A 173 29.65 27.28 17.43
N GLY A 174 28.68 26.82 18.22
CA GLY A 174 28.19 25.45 18.21
C GLY A 174 27.22 25.16 17.07
N ALA A 175 26.83 23.89 16.92
CA ALA A 175 25.95 23.44 15.84
C ALA A 175 24.57 24.12 15.83
N MET A 176 24.02 24.47 16.99
CA MET A 176 22.74 25.19 17.08
C MET A 176 22.83 26.55 16.40
N ASP A 177 23.74 27.42 16.86
CA ASP A 177 23.91 28.77 16.30
C ASP A 177 24.29 28.74 14.81
N ILE A 178 25.06 27.74 14.37
CA ILE A 178 25.39 27.56 12.95
C ILE A 178 24.11 27.27 12.15
N HIS A 179 23.29 26.33 12.61
CA HIS A 179 22.07 25.92 11.92
C HIS A 179 20.95 26.97 11.99
N GLU A 180 20.87 27.75 13.08
CA GLU A 180 20.01 28.94 13.17
C GLU A 180 20.38 29.97 12.09
N GLU A 181 21.67 30.25 11.91
CA GLU A 181 22.15 31.24 10.94
C GLU A 181 21.90 30.78 9.49
N ILE A 182 22.33 29.56 9.12
CA ILE A 182 22.23 29.09 7.72
C ILE A 182 20.80 28.83 7.27
N ASN A 183 19.92 28.38 8.18
CA ASN A 183 18.49 28.23 7.90
C ASN A 183 17.74 29.56 7.93
N GLY A 184 18.29 30.57 8.60
CA GLY A 184 17.73 31.92 8.69
C GLY A 184 18.06 32.84 7.50
N TYR A 185 18.98 32.44 6.61
CA TYR A 185 19.31 33.22 5.41
C TYR A 185 18.13 33.34 4.44
N ALA A 186 18.13 34.43 3.64
CA ALA A 186 17.06 34.65 2.65
C ALA A 186 17.07 33.58 1.55
N ASN A 187 18.26 33.14 1.13
CA ASN A 187 18.51 31.89 0.44
C ASN A 187 19.09 30.91 1.47
N ASN A 188 18.22 30.13 2.10
CA ASN A 188 18.59 29.11 3.08
C ASN A 188 19.57 28.10 2.44
N ASN A 189 20.75 27.92 3.04
CA ASN A 189 21.78 27.01 2.53
C ASN A 189 21.34 25.53 2.60
N ASN A 190 20.41 25.20 3.50
CA ASN A 190 19.78 23.90 3.68
C ASN A 190 18.38 23.81 3.06
N ALA A 191 17.96 24.78 2.22
CA ALA A 191 16.67 24.75 1.53
C ALA A 191 16.43 23.45 0.77
N ILE A 192 17.48 22.82 0.22
CA ILE A 192 17.38 21.54 -0.50
C ILE A 192 16.88 20.38 0.38
N PHE A 193 16.96 20.50 1.71
CA PHE A 193 16.38 19.52 2.65
C PHE A 193 14.95 19.89 3.01
N ALA A 194 14.72 21.17 3.31
CA ALA A 194 13.41 21.72 3.68
C ALA A 194 12.39 21.59 2.55
N ASP A 195 12.81 21.90 1.31
CA ASP A 195 11.96 21.87 0.12
C ASP A 195 11.56 20.43 -0.27
N ALA A 196 12.36 19.43 0.13
CA ALA A 196 12.10 18.02 -0.16
C ALA A 196 11.27 17.31 0.92
N GLU A 197 10.71 18.08 1.87
CA GLU A 197 9.85 17.61 2.97
C GLU A 197 10.42 16.40 3.72
N LEU A 198 11.75 16.31 3.84
CA LEU A 198 12.39 15.18 4.49
C LEU A 198 12.02 15.14 5.98
N PRO A 199 11.67 13.96 6.53
CA PRO A 199 11.47 13.81 7.96
C PRO A 199 12.68 14.31 8.76
N ASP A 200 12.43 15.21 9.71
CA ASP A 200 13.43 15.75 10.62
C ASP A 200 13.16 15.25 12.03
N ALA A 201 13.63 14.04 12.34
CA ALA A 201 13.52 13.43 13.67
C ALA A 201 14.17 14.29 14.79
N GLY A 202 15.04 15.24 14.42
CA GLY A 202 15.60 16.22 15.35
C GLY A 202 14.69 17.41 15.66
N SER A 203 13.61 17.63 14.88
CA SER A 203 12.76 18.84 14.91
C SER A 203 12.28 19.26 16.31
N PRO A 204 11.78 18.34 17.17
CA PRO A 204 11.36 18.68 18.53
C PRO A 204 12.50 19.19 19.42
N ALA A 205 13.74 18.79 19.14
CA ALA A 205 14.93 19.11 19.93
C ALA A 205 15.88 20.14 19.27
N ASN A 206 15.71 20.41 17.96
CA ASN A 206 16.56 21.30 17.16
C ASN A 206 15.89 22.64 16.80
N LEU A 207 14.64 22.88 17.23
CA LEU A 207 13.82 24.07 16.92
C LEU A 207 13.35 24.17 15.44
N GLY A 208 13.30 23.05 14.72
CA GLY A 208 12.94 22.97 13.31
C GLY A 208 14.06 23.41 12.37
N TYR A 209 15.32 23.36 12.81
CA TYR A 209 16.47 23.72 11.95
C TYR A 209 16.95 22.51 11.14
N ASP A 210 16.62 22.50 9.85
CA ASP A 210 17.01 21.44 8.94
C ASP A 210 18.52 21.16 8.95
N GLY A 211 18.83 19.86 8.97
CA GLY A 211 20.19 19.34 9.00
C GLY A 211 20.86 19.34 10.38
N LEU A 212 20.20 19.81 11.45
CA LEU A 212 20.72 19.71 12.81
C LEU A 212 20.11 18.50 13.54
N PHE A 213 20.95 17.56 13.98
CA PHE A 213 20.51 16.42 14.77
C PHE A 213 21.12 16.47 16.19
N PRO A 214 20.32 16.80 17.22
CA PRO A 214 20.78 16.81 18.61
C PRO A 214 20.85 15.37 19.15
N VAL A 215 22.02 14.96 19.62
CA VAL A 215 22.23 13.61 20.16
C VAL A 215 22.06 13.63 21.68
N LEU A 216 20.99 12.99 22.18
CA LEU A 216 20.60 12.95 23.59
C LEU A 216 20.78 11.53 24.16
N ASN A 217 22.02 11.07 24.35
CA ASN A 217 22.31 9.68 24.68
C ASN A 217 22.06 9.30 26.14
N SER A 218 21.94 10.29 27.02
CA SER A 218 21.99 10.03 28.46
C SER A 218 20.70 10.37 29.20
N TYR A 219 19.51 10.16 28.65
CA TYR A 219 18.26 10.53 29.32
C TYR A 219 17.31 9.34 29.52
N VAL A 220 16.91 9.10 30.76
CA VAL A 220 15.79 8.22 31.11
C VAL A 220 14.88 9.00 32.06
N ASP A 221 13.59 9.12 31.73
CA ASP A 221 12.60 9.90 32.50
C ASP A 221 13.01 11.37 32.74
N GLY A 222 13.67 11.99 31.76
CA GLY A 222 14.15 13.37 31.85
C GLY A 222 15.35 13.58 32.80
N ALA A 223 15.94 12.52 33.34
CA ALA A 223 17.10 12.58 34.21
C ALA A 223 18.37 12.09 33.50
N PRO A 224 19.51 12.81 33.62
CA PRO A 224 20.76 12.40 33.00
C PRO A 224 21.30 11.10 33.64
N THR A 225 21.52 10.05 32.85
CA THR A 225 22.06 8.75 33.27
C THR A 225 23.59 8.71 33.31
N GLU A 226 24.25 9.62 32.61
CA GLU A 226 25.71 9.76 32.58
C GLU A 226 26.17 11.16 33.02
N PRO A 227 27.44 11.32 33.47
CA PRO A 227 27.95 12.60 33.94
C PRO A 227 28.17 13.64 32.82
N PHE A 228 28.39 13.19 31.59
CA PHE A 228 28.65 14.00 30.39
C PHE A 228 28.07 13.28 29.17
N ASP A 229 27.52 14.02 28.20
CA ASP A 229 26.95 13.47 26.96
C ASP A 229 27.89 13.84 25.80
N SER A 230 28.86 12.97 25.49
CA SER A 230 29.90 13.27 24.49
C SER A 230 30.22 12.07 23.61
N SER A 231 29.99 12.25 22.30
CA SER A 231 30.43 11.37 21.21
C SER A 231 30.06 9.88 21.40
N PRO A 232 28.78 9.53 21.61
CA PRO A 232 28.37 8.15 21.85
C PRO A 232 28.62 7.22 20.65
N TRP A 233 28.76 7.77 19.45
CA TRP A 233 29.17 7.08 18.22
C TRP A 233 30.65 6.64 18.17
N GLN A 234 31.44 6.82 19.25
CA GLN A 234 32.86 6.45 19.29
C GLN A 234 33.13 5.20 20.14
N TRP A 235 33.98 4.30 19.63
CA TRP A 235 34.53 3.19 20.40
C TRP A 235 36.02 2.96 20.10
N TRP A 236 36.76 2.42 21.08
CA TRP A 236 38.16 2.03 20.90
C TRP A 236 38.55 0.84 21.79
N ASP A 237 39.63 0.16 21.40
CA ASP A 237 40.25 -0.87 22.25
C ASP A 237 40.95 -0.22 23.45
N THR A 238 40.58 -0.64 24.66
CA THR A 238 41.14 -0.11 25.91
C THR A 238 42.55 -0.63 26.18
N ALA A 239 42.93 -1.78 25.64
CA ALA A 239 44.22 -2.41 25.94
C ALA A 239 45.44 -1.61 25.41
N PRO A 240 45.43 -1.07 24.17
CA PRO A 240 46.48 -0.17 23.70
C PRO A 240 46.61 1.10 24.54
N VAL A 241 45.49 1.69 24.99
CA VAL A 241 45.49 2.92 25.79
C VAL A 241 46.06 2.65 27.18
N GLN A 242 45.64 1.55 27.83
CA GLN A 242 46.20 1.12 29.11
C GLN A 242 47.71 0.86 29.02
N ALA A 243 48.17 0.22 27.94
CA ALA A 243 49.60 -0.02 27.73
C ALA A 243 50.40 1.29 27.59
N TYR A 244 49.81 2.32 26.98
CA TYR A 244 50.42 3.65 26.89
C TYR A 244 50.44 4.36 28.24
N ASP A 245 49.35 4.28 29.01
CA ASP A 245 49.26 4.82 30.38
C ASP A 245 50.31 4.20 31.30
N ASP A 246 50.45 2.87 31.25
CA ASP A 246 51.46 2.14 32.02
C ASP A 246 52.89 2.52 31.61
N ALA A 247 53.14 2.75 30.31
CA ALA A 247 54.46 3.07 29.77
C ALA A 247 54.89 4.52 30.05
N ASN A 248 53.94 5.46 30.07
CA ASN A 248 54.22 6.90 30.15
C ASN A 248 53.75 7.56 31.45
N GLY A 249 53.09 6.82 32.34
CA GLY A 249 52.54 7.34 33.60
C GLY A 249 51.39 8.33 33.36
N THR A 250 50.63 8.16 32.28
CA THR A 250 49.45 8.97 31.96
C THR A 250 48.18 8.31 32.53
N ASN A 251 47.06 9.02 32.47
CA ASN A 251 45.75 8.58 32.96
C ASN A 251 44.65 8.75 31.89
N ILE A 252 45.02 8.51 30.62
CA ILE A 252 44.15 8.76 29.46
C ILE A 252 42.92 7.87 29.53
N LEU A 253 43.09 6.56 29.78
CA LEU A 253 41.98 5.62 29.82
C LEU A 253 40.97 5.99 30.91
N ALA A 254 41.46 6.30 32.11
CA ALA A 254 40.62 6.69 33.24
C ALA A 254 39.85 7.99 32.98
N THR A 255 40.46 8.94 32.25
CA THR A 255 39.83 10.22 31.92
C THR A 255 38.76 10.04 30.83
N GLN A 256 39.00 9.19 29.83
CA GLN A 256 38.02 8.95 28.76
C GLN A 256 36.82 8.14 29.26
N LEU A 257 37.03 7.11 30.09
CA LEU A 257 35.93 6.34 30.70
C LEU A 257 35.11 7.14 31.73
N THR A 258 35.59 8.29 32.22
CA THR A 258 34.75 9.21 32.99
C THR A 258 33.87 10.10 32.12
N LEU A 259 34.17 10.22 30.82
CA LEU A 259 33.42 11.03 29.87
C LEU A 259 32.36 10.22 29.14
N ASN A 260 32.69 8.99 28.74
CA ASN A 260 31.74 7.98 28.27
C ASN A 260 32.03 6.65 29.00
N PRO A 261 31.33 6.36 30.11
CA PRO A 261 31.46 5.11 30.87
C PRO A 261 30.89 3.87 30.18
N THR A 262 29.92 4.02 29.28
CA THR A 262 29.25 2.91 28.58
C THR A 262 29.90 2.55 27.23
N MET A 263 30.91 3.32 26.82
CA MET A 263 31.66 3.21 25.58
C MET A 263 31.89 1.76 25.11
N GLY A 264 31.33 1.45 23.96
CA GLY A 264 31.52 0.17 23.28
C GLY A 264 30.75 0.10 21.97
N ILE A 265 31.02 -0.95 21.18
CA ILE A 265 30.36 -1.14 19.88
C ILE A 265 28.83 -1.24 20.01
N GLY A 266 28.32 -1.79 21.12
CA GLY A 266 26.88 -1.93 21.35
C GLY A 266 26.15 -0.62 21.65
N GLU A 267 26.85 0.40 22.14
CA GLU A 267 26.32 1.76 22.31
C GLU A 267 26.54 2.58 21.02
N ALA A 268 27.72 2.44 20.40
CA ALA A 268 28.11 3.27 19.28
C ALA A 268 27.38 2.94 17.97
N MET A 269 27.10 1.67 17.68
CA MET A 269 26.45 1.28 16.42
C MET A 269 25.05 1.89 16.27
N PRO A 270 24.15 1.81 17.26
CA PRO A 270 22.83 2.47 17.17
C PRO A 270 22.90 3.97 16.84
N TRP A 271 23.88 4.69 17.37
CA TRP A 271 24.08 6.10 17.04
C TRP A 271 24.66 6.29 15.64
N VAL A 272 25.60 5.46 15.22
CA VAL A 272 26.13 5.50 13.86
C VAL A 272 25.04 5.23 12.84
N ASP A 273 24.15 4.28 13.14
CA ASP A 273 22.99 3.95 12.31
C ASP A 273 22.09 5.20 12.21
N GLN A 274 21.54 5.72 13.31
CA GLN A 274 20.74 6.97 13.31
C GLN A 274 21.41 8.15 12.57
N MET A 275 22.74 8.29 12.71
CA MET A 275 23.49 9.32 12.00
C MET A 275 23.53 9.10 10.49
N VAL A 276 23.67 7.86 10.04
CA VAL A 276 23.61 7.48 8.63
C VAL A 276 22.18 7.68 8.11
N ASP A 277 21.16 7.23 8.85
CA ASP A 277 19.73 7.34 8.55
C ASP A 277 19.36 8.79 8.22
N TYR A 278 19.67 9.69 9.15
CA TYR A 278 19.34 11.11 9.03
C TYR A 278 20.13 11.80 7.89
N ASN A 279 21.38 11.41 7.69
CA ASN A 279 22.30 12.10 6.78
C ASN A 279 22.19 11.64 5.32
N THR A 280 21.88 10.37 5.07
CA THR A 280 21.93 9.77 3.73
C THR A 280 20.99 10.43 2.72
N PRO A 281 19.67 10.62 2.98
CA PRO A 281 18.78 11.28 2.02
C PRO A 281 19.21 12.74 1.76
N ARG A 282 19.62 13.45 2.81
CA ARG A 282 20.14 14.83 2.75
C ARG A 282 21.40 14.92 1.90
N MET A 283 22.38 14.04 2.16
CA MET A 283 23.60 13.95 1.37
C MET A 283 23.30 13.60 -0.09
N ALA A 284 22.40 12.65 -0.35
CA ALA A 284 22.06 12.22 -1.70
C ALA A 284 21.41 13.35 -2.51
N LEU A 285 20.51 14.13 -1.90
CA LEU A 285 19.92 15.33 -2.51
C LEU A 285 20.98 16.42 -2.76
N ALA A 286 21.80 16.74 -1.76
CA ALA A 286 22.86 17.76 -1.88
C ALA A 286 23.90 17.41 -2.95
N LEU A 287 24.23 16.13 -3.12
CA LEU A 287 25.09 15.64 -4.18
C LEU A 287 24.37 15.47 -5.54
N GLY A 288 23.05 15.70 -5.60
CA GLY A 288 22.21 15.48 -6.78
C GLY A 288 22.23 14.01 -7.25
N ALA A 289 22.42 13.07 -6.34
CA ALA A 289 22.36 11.62 -6.58
C ALA A 289 20.92 11.11 -6.71
N VAL A 290 19.98 11.74 -6.00
CA VAL A 290 18.54 11.51 -6.07
C VAL A 290 17.81 12.83 -6.31
N THR A 291 16.52 12.76 -6.67
CA THR A 291 15.64 13.94 -6.80
C THR A 291 14.53 13.86 -5.76
N GLU A 292 13.92 14.99 -5.43
CA GLU A 292 12.72 15.09 -4.56
C GLU A 292 11.63 14.07 -4.96
N THR A 293 11.31 14.00 -6.26
CA THR A 293 10.34 13.05 -6.82
C THR A 293 10.75 11.57 -6.65
N THR A 294 12.04 11.28 -6.49
CA THR A 294 12.53 9.91 -6.25
C THR A 294 12.31 9.48 -4.80
N ILE A 295 12.25 10.44 -3.87
CA ILE A 295 12.04 10.17 -2.45
C ILE A 295 10.54 10.04 -2.15
N GLU A 296 9.69 10.79 -2.86
CA GLU A 296 8.23 10.77 -2.67
C GLU A 296 7.50 9.66 -3.47
N GLY A 297 8.10 9.10 -4.53
CA GLY A 297 7.37 8.37 -5.57
C GLY A 297 7.48 6.83 -5.59
N GLY A 298 8.11 6.20 -4.61
CA GLY A 298 8.36 4.75 -4.59
C GLY A 298 9.26 4.23 -5.72
N VAL A 299 9.66 2.96 -5.65
CA VAL A 299 10.50 2.28 -6.64
C VAL A 299 9.65 1.39 -7.54
N ARG A 300 9.60 1.73 -8.84
CA ARG A 300 8.96 0.88 -9.87
C ARG A 300 9.41 -0.57 -9.75
N TYR A 301 8.47 -1.49 -9.90
CA TYR A 301 8.60 -2.96 -9.79
C TYR A 301 8.76 -3.51 -8.37
N ILE A 302 8.73 -2.63 -7.36
CA ILE A 302 8.79 -2.93 -5.92
C ILE A 302 7.56 -2.38 -5.23
N ASP A 303 7.35 -1.08 -5.39
CA ASP A 303 6.30 -0.32 -4.74
C ASP A 303 5.18 -0.05 -5.73
N GLU A 304 3.97 0.12 -5.19
CA GLU A 304 2.79 0.48 -5.97
C GLU A 304 2.86 1.98 -6.31
N ILE A 305 3.31 2.28 -7.53
CA ILE A 305 3.53 3.66 -8.01
C ILE A 305 2.42 4.14 -8.97
N PHE A 306 1.45 3.29 -9.26
CA PHE A 306 0.29 3.58 -10.10
C PHE A 306 -1.00 3.39 -9.30
N ASP A 307 -1.91 4.35 -9.36
CA ASP A 307 -3.16 4.29 -8.61
C ASP A 307 -4.22 3.36 -9.24
N GLU A 308 -4.17 3.20 -10.57
CA GLU A 308 -5.19 2.50 -11.37
C GLU A 308 -4.62 1.41 -12.28
N VAL A 309 -5.44 0.41 -12.60
CA VAL A 309 -5.11 -0.72 -13.47
C VAL A 309 -6.15 -0.87 -14.58
N ASP A 310 -5.69 -0.96 -15.82
CA ASP A 310 -6.50 -1.34 -16.97
C ASP A 310 -6.60 -2.87 -17.06
N VAL A 311 -7.82 -3.40 -17.18
CA VAL A 311 -8.07 -4.85 -17.27
C VAL A 311 -8.71 -5.23 -18.59
N ALA A 312 -8.03 -6.06 -19.37
CA ALA A 312 -8.56 -6.69 -20.57
C ALA A 312 -9.00 -8.13 -20.25
N SER A 313 -10.29 -8.33 -20.04
CA SER A 313 -10.85 -9.66 -19.69
C SER A 313 -11.14 -10.54 -20.90
N GLY A 314 -11.01 -11.86 -20.71
CA GLY A 314 -11.40 -12.87 -21.71
C GLY A 314 -10.49 -12.91 -22.93
N VAL A 315 -9.22 -12.54 -22.79
CA VAL A 315 -8.22 -12.62 -23.84
C VAL A 315 -7.94 -14.09 -24.14
N VAL A 316 -8.12 -14.50 -25.40
CA VAL A 316 -7.84 -15.87 -25.84
C VAL A 316 -6.34 -16.00 -26.09
N TYR A 317 -5.63 -16.70 -25.19
CA TYR A 317 -4.20 -16.93 -25.34
C TYR A 317 -3.88 -18.22 -26.07
N GLY A 318 -4.83 -19.14 -26.27
CA GLY A 318 -4.64 -20.38 -27.03
C GLY A 318 -5.95 -21.15 -27.19
N GLU A 319 -5.92 -22.24 -27.95
CA GLU A 319 -7.05 -23.19 -28.07
C GLU A 319 -6.49 -24.61 -27.95
N ASN A 320 -7.07 -25.43 -27.09
CA ASN A 320 -6.61 -26.81 -26.91
C ASN A 320 -7.75 -27.75 -26.51
N ILE A 321 -7.49 -29.06 -26.41
CA ILE A 321 -8.54 -30.06 -26.21
C ILE A 321 -8.81 -30.29 -24.72
N THR A 322 -10.07 -30.08 -24.31
CA THR A 322 -10.59 -30.37 -22.98
C THR A 322 -11.15 -31.78 -22.87
N VAL A 323 -10.98 -32.40 -21.69
CA VAL A 323 -11.44 -33.77 -21.41
C VAL A 323 -12.69 -33.82 -20.54
N ILE A 324 -13.24 -32.68 -20.11
CA ILE A 324 -14.50 -32.63 -19.35
C ILE A 324 -15.65 -33.37 -20.04
N PRO A 325 -15.88 -33.22 -21.36
CA PRO A 325 -16.92 -34.00 -22.05
C PRO A 325 -16.70 -35.52 -21.95
N ALA A 326 -15.43 -35.98 -21.92
CA ALA A 326 -15.08 -37.39 -21.76
C ALA A 326 -15.48 -37.95 -20.40
N LEU A 327 -15.42 -37.15 -19.35
CA LEU A 327 -15.93 -37.52 -18.02
C LEU A 327 -17.45 -37.71 -18.02
N GLN A 328 -18.15 -37.13 -19.00
CA GLN A 328 -19.60 -37.25 -19.20
C GLN A 328 -19.97 -38.26 -20.31
N GLY A 329 -19.00 -39.02 -20.81
CA GLY A 329 -19.21 -40.03 -21.86
C GLY A 329 -19.34 -39.47 -23.29
N GLN A 330 -18.93 -38.22 -23.51
CA GLN A 330 -18.83 -37.57 -24.83
C GLN A 330 -17.36 -37.53 -25.30
N PRO A 331 -17.05 -37.36 -26.60
CA PRO A 331 -15.66 -37.19 -27.03
C PRO A 331 -15.06 -35.87 -26.50
N PRO A 332 -13.74 -35.81 -26.22
CA PRO A 332 -13.03 -34.55 -25.98
C PRO A 332 -13.29 -33.51 -27.06
N ALA A 333 -13.23 -32.23 -26.72
CA ALA A 333 -13.57 -31.13 -27.62
C ALA A 333 -12.58 -29.96 -27.49
N PRO A 334 -12.44 -29.10 -28.52
CA PRO A 334 -11.69 -27.84 -28.40
C PRO A 334 -12.30 -26.91 -27.35
N GLU A 335 -11.42 -26.22 -26.62
CA GLU A 335 -11.71 -25.22 -25.60
C GLU A 335 -10.71 -24.06 -25.77
N ASN A 336 -11.24 -22.83 -25.76
CA ASN A 336 -10.40 -21.64 -25.73
C ASN A 336 -9.77 -21.50 -24.33
N LEU A 337 -8.48 -21.23 -24.31
CA LEU A 337 -7.75 -20.88 -23.10
C LEU A 337 -7.81 -19.37 -22.91
N LEU A 338 -8.34 -18.94 -21.77
CA LEU A 338 -8.66 -17.54 -21.49
C LEU A 338 -7.73 -16.97 -20.42
N MET A 339 -7.44 -15.69 -20.51
CA MET A 339 -6.79 -14.94 -19.45
C MET A 339 -7.37 -13.53 -19.34
N ASP A 340 -7.22 -12.94 -18.16
CA ASP A 340 -7.49 -11.53 -17.92
C ASP A 340 -6.13 -10.83 -17.75
N VAL A 341 -5.86 -9.81 -18.57
CA VAL A 341 -4.56 -9.10 -18.60
C VAL A 341 -4.71 -7.75 -17.90
N TYR A 342 -3.86 -7.52 -16.92
CA TYR A 342 -3.78 -6.35 -16.06
C TYR A 342 -2.56 -5.52 -16.46
N THR A 343 -2.75 -4.23 -16.72
CA THR A 343 -1.68 -3.29 -17.05
C THR A 343 -1.84 -1.99 -16.26
N PRO A 344 -0.75 -1.36 -15.80
CA PRO A 344 -0.81 -0.06 -15.13
C PRO A 344 -1.45 1.00 -16.03
N ALA A 345 -2.47 1.70 -15.52
CA ALA A 345 -3.15 2.75 -16.26
C ALA A 345 -2.22 3.97 -16.44
N GLY A 346 -2.18 4.52 -17.65
CA GLY A 346 -1.35 5.69 -17.97
C GLY A 346 0.16 5.43 -18.07
N ASP A 347 0.63 4.18 -17.94
CA ASP A 347 2.04 3.86 -18.10
C ASP A 347 2.50 4.05 -19.57
N THR A 348 3.67 4.66 -19.73
CA THR A 348 4.31 4.93 -21.02
C THR A 348 5.43 3.93 -21.36
N GLU A 349 5.84 3.07 -20.42
CA GLU A 349 6.83 2.02 -20.68
C GLU A 349 6.25 0.95 -21.63
N THR A 350 7.10 0.43 -22.50
CA THR A 350 6.72 -0.50 -23.58
C THR A 350 7.47 -1.83 -23.56
N ASP A 351 8.40 -2.02 -22.62
CA ASP A 351 9.15 -3.26 -22.38
C ASP A 351 9.03 -3.71 -20.91
N ARG A 352 7.79 -3.89 -20.45
CA ARG A 352 7.45 -4.25 -19.06
C ARG A 352 7.57 -5.76 -18.81
N PRO A 353 8.11 -6.20 -17.66
CA PRO A 353 8.16 -7.62 -17.33
C PRO A 353 6.75 -8.21 -17.18
N VAL A 354 6.60 -9.49 -17.52
CA VAL A 354 5.31 -10.19 -17.52
C VAL A 354 5.24 -11.16 -16.34
N ILE A 355 4.12 -11.18 -15.63
CA ILE A 355 3.79 -12.18 -14.61
C ILE A 355 2.58 -12.98 -15.09
N LEU A 356 2.69 -14.31 -15.15
CA LEU A 356 1.58 -15.20 -15.46
C LEU A 356 1.10 -15.86 -14.17
N TYR A 357 -0.12 -15.56 -13.74
CA TYR A 357 -0.73 -16.10 -12.53
C TYR A 357 -1.65 -17.28 -12.86
N PHE A 358 -1.49 -18.41 -12.17
CA PHE A 358 -2.33 -19.60 -12.29
C PHE A 358 -3.05 -19.89 -10.98
N HIS A 359 -4.38 -19.93 -11.04
CA HIS A 359 -5.24 -20.10 -9.86
C HIS A 359 -5.29 -21.57 -9.36
N THR A 360 -5.74 -21.76 -8.12
CA THR A 360 -5.98 -23.10 -7.54
C THR A 360 -7.19 -23.82 -8.16
N GLY A 361 -7.60 -24.96 -7.60
CA GLY A 361 -8.88 -25.61 -7.95
C GLY A 361 -8.80 -27.11 -8.27
N ASN A 362 -7.70 -27.78 -7.91
CA ASN A 362 -7.52 -29.24 -8.05
C ASN A 362 -7.75 -29.79 -9.47
N PHE A 363 -7.56 -28.95 -10.51
CA PHE A 363 -7.87 -29.26 -11.91
C PHE A 363 -9.34 -29.64 -12.18
N LEU A 364 -10.29 -29.20 -11.34
CA LEU A 364 -11.73 -29.35 -11.58
C LEU A 364 -12.40 -27.96 -11.63
N PRO A 365 -13.55 -27.84 -12.32
CA PRO A 365 -14.33 -26.59 -12.31
C PRO A 365 -14.69 -26.15 -10.89
N GLN A 366 -14.77 -24.84 -10.68
CA GLN A 366 -15.25 -24.24 -9.42
C GLN A 366 -16.53 -24.92 -8.93
N TYR A 367 -16.63 -25.12 -7.61
CA TYR A 367 -17.65 -25.88 -6.89
C TYR A 367 -17.63 -27.40 -7.14
N VAL A 368 -17.31 -27.87 -8.35
CA VAL A 368 -17.08 -29.31 -8.63
C VAL A 368 -15.80 -29.78 -7.93
N ASN A 369 -14.82 -28.88 -7.82
CA ASN A 369 -13.59 -29.05 -7.05
C ASN A 369 -13.81 -29.05 -5.53
N GLY A 370 -15.04 -28.88 -5.04
CA GLY A 370 -15.36 -28.86 -3.61
C GLY A 370 -14.93 -27.59 -2.88
N SER A 371 -14.59 -26.53 -3.62
CA SER A 371 -14.15 -25.24 -3.09
C SER A 371 -14.97 -24.10 -3.68
N ALA A 372 -14.98 -22.96 -2.98
CA ALA A 372 -15.58 -21.72 -3.44
C ALA A 372 -14.72 -20.97 -4.47
N VAL A 373 -13.44 -21.36 -4.61
CA VAL A 373 -12.47 -20.79 -5.54
C VAL A 373 -12.11 -21.81 -6.63
N GLY A 374 -11.38 -21.37 -7.66
CA GLY A 374 -10.88 -22.20 -8.75
C GLY A 374 -11.05 -21.55 -10.13
N THR A 375 -10.90 -20.23 -10.21
CA THR A 375 -11.08 -19.45 -11.44
C THR A 375 -10.06 -18.31 -11.55
N ARG A 376 -9.77 -17.82 -12.75
CA ARG A 376 -8.95 -16.61 -12.94
C ARG A 376 -9.50 -15.33 -12.29
N THR A 377 -10.78 -15.35 -11.88
CA THR A 377 -11.48 -14.22 -11.24
C THR A 377 -11.61 -14.38 -9.72
N ASP A 378 -10.91 -15.34 -9.12
CA ASP A 378 -10.89 -15.49 -7.66
C ASP A 378 -10.29 -14.24 -7.00
N SER A 379 -10.78 -13.88 -5.81
CA SER A 379 -10.43 -12.60 -5.17
C SER A 379 -8.92 -12.43 -4.96
N CYS A 380 -8.24 -13.49 -4.49
CA CYS A 380 -6.78 -13.50 -4.34
C CYS A 380 -6.05 -13.32 -5.69
N ALA A 381 -6.53 -13.96 -6.76
CA ALA A 381 -5.95 -13.83 -8.09
C ALA A 381 -6.08 -12.38 -8.61
N VAL A 382 -7.27 -11.79 -8.48
CA VAL A 382 -7.54 -10.41 -8.90
C VAL A 382 -6.67 -9.43 -8.13
N GLU A 383 -6.54 -9.60 -6.81
CA GLU A 383 -5.77 -8.72 -5.95
C GLU A 383 -4.27 -8.78 -6.27
N ILE A 384 -3.67 -9.97 -6.28
CA ILE A 384 -2.25 -10.14 -6.63
C ILE A 384 -1.97 -9.59 -8.03
N CYS A 385 -2.84 -9.87 -9.00
CA CYS A 385 -2.65 -9.35 -10.36
C CYS A 385 -2.73 -7.83 -10.42
N SER A 386 -3.64 -7.21 -9.66
CA SER A 386 -3.80 -5.76 -9.63
C SER A 386 -2.62 -5.07 -8.96
N ARG A 387 -2.16 -5.58 -7.81
CA ARG A 387 -1.03 -4.99 -7.07
C ARG A 387 0.28 -5.02 -7.84
N PHE A 388 0.64 -6.17 -8.41
CA PHE A 388 1.82 -6.23 -9.27
C PHE A 388 1.65 -5.39 -10.55
N ALA A 389 0.44 -5.25 -11.10
CA ALA A 389 0.23 -4.30 -12.20
C ALA A 389 0.47 -2.84 -11.75
N ARG A 390 0.03 -2.46 -10.53
CA ARG A 390 0.29 -1.14 -9.93
C ARG A 390 1.77 -0.86 -9.62
N MET A 391 2.62 -1.89 -9.57
CA MET A 391 4.08 -1.72 -9.52
C MET A 391 4.72 -1.49 -10.89
N GLY A 392 3.96 -1.66 -11.98
CA GLY A 392 4.45 -1.47 -13.35
C GLY A 392 4.57 -2.75 -14.19
N TYR A 393 4.21 -3.93 -13.66
CA TYR A 393 4.25 -5.19 -14.40
C TYR A 393 3.06 -5.34 -15.36
N VAL A 394 3.20 -6.20 -16.38
CA VAL A 394 2.05 -6.77 -17.10
C VAL A 394 1.70 -8.07 -16.43
N VAL A 395 0.49 -8.22 -15.89
CA VAL A 395 0.09 -9.43 -15.18
C VAL A 395 -1.07 -10.11 -15.89
N ALA A 396 -1.05 -11.44 -16.03
CA ALA A 396 -2.12 -12.18 -16.66
C ALA A 396 -2.62 -13.32 -15.77
N SER A 397 -3.87 -13.23 -15.32
CA SER A 397 -4.55 -14.31 -14.60
C SER A 397 -5.10 -15.31 -15.62
N CYS A 398 -4.59 -16.53 -15.60
CA CYS A 398 -4.76 -17.52 -16.68
C CYS A 398 -5.65 -18.70 -16.24
N ASP A 399 -6.66 -19.02 -17.05
CA ASP A 399 -7.33 -20.31 -16.99
C ASP A 399 -6.49 -21.38 -17.70
N TYR A 400 -6.57 -22.61 -17.23
CA TYR A 400 -5.92 -23.79 -17.81
C TYR A 400 -6.92 -24.95 -17.92
N ARG A 401 -6.62 -25.95 -18.77
CA ARG A 401 -7.56 -27.05 -19.01
C ARG A 401 -7.80 -27.89 -17.76
N LEU A 402 -9.08 -28.00 -17.41
CA LEU A 402 -9.55 -28.78 -16.27
C LEU A 402 -10.01 -30.19 -16.71
N GLY A 403 -10.16 -31.10 -15.75
CA GLY A 403 -10.89 -32.35 -15.89
C GLY A 403 -10.08 -33.60 -15.52
N TRP A 404 -10.50 -34.30 -14.48
CA TRP A 404 -10.07 -35.66 -14.13
C TRP A 404 -11.13 -36.34 -13.24
N ASN A 405 -11.07 -37.66 -13.05
CA ASN A 405 -12.04 -38.37 -12.22
C ASN A 405 -11.54 -38.59 -10.78
N ALA A 406 -11.86 -37.66 -9.88
CA ALA A 406 -11.59 -37.78 -8.44
C ALA A 406 -12.32 -38.95 -7.76
N LEU A 407 -13.42 -39.43 -8.33
CA LEU A 407 -14.26 -40.51 -7.78
C LEU A 407 -13.85 -41.91 -8.27
N ALA A 408 -12.71 -42.03 -8.97
CA ALA A 408 -12.24 -43.33 -9.43
C ALA A 408 -12.00 -44.30 -8.26
N ALA A 409 -12.35 -45.58 -8.47
CA ALA A 409 -12.44 -46.57 -7.41
C ALA A 409 -11.08 -46.97 -6.82
N THR A 410 -10.01 -46.84 -7.61
CA THR A 410 -8.65 -47.17 -7.20
C THR A 410 -7.77 -45.92 -7.17
N GLN A 411 -6.82 -45.89 -6.24
CA GLN A 411 -5.80 -44.84 -6.18
C GLN A 411 -5.05 -44.71 -7.50
N ALA A 412 -4.65 -45.83 -8.12
CA ALA A 412 -3.92 -45.82 -9.39
C ALA A 412 -4.68 -45.15 -10.54
N GLU A 413 -6.00 -45.31 -10.63
CA GLU A 413 -6.83 -44.65 -11.64
C GLU A 413 -6.98 -43.14 -11.37
N ARG A 414 -7.00 -42.73 -10.10
CA ARG A 414 -6.99 -41.32 -9.70
C ARG A 414 -5.65 -40.67 -10.06
N THR A 415 -4.54 -41.32 -9.69
CA THR A 415 -3.18 -40.87 -10.01
C THR A 415 -3.00 -40.68 -11.51
N LEU A 416 -3.34 -41.69 -12.32
CA LEU A 416 -3.23 -41.64 -13.78
C LEU A 416 -3.90 -40.39 -14.36
N GLN A 417 -5.13 -40.10 -13.94
CA GLN A 417 -5.90 -38.98 -14.50
C GLN A 417 -5.47 -37.63 -13.97
N LEU A 418 -5.04 -37.55 -12.69
CA LEU A 418 -4.53 -36.31 -12.11
C LEU A 418 -3.20 -35.90 -12.75
N ILE A 419 -2.26 -36.84 -12.94
CA ILE A 419 -0.98 -36.55 -13.61
C ILE A 419 -1.19 -36.09 -15.05
N GLN A 420 -2.15 -36.68 -15.77
CA GLN A 420 -2.53 -36.20 -17.10
C GLN A 420 -3.14 -34.79 -17.06
N ALA A 421 -3.86 -34.42 -15.99
CA ALA A 421 -4.39 -33.07 -15.81
C ALA A 421 -3.28 -32.05 -15.54
N ALA A 422 -2.35 -32.38 -14.64
CA ALA A 422 -1.17 -31.56 -14.38
C ALA A 422 -0.34 -31.33 -15.65
N TYR A 423 -0.15 -32.38 -16.47
CA TYR A 423 0.57 -32.26 -17.74
C TYR A 423 -0.09 -31.30 -18.74
N ARG A 424 -1.43 -31.26 -18.79
CA ARG A 424 -2.15 -30.27 -19.59
C ARG A 424 -1.96 -28.86 -19.05
N GLY A 425 -1.93 -28.69 -17.73
CA GLY A 425 -1.60 -27.41 -17.10
C GLY A 425 -0.21 -26.88 -17.51
N VAL A 426 0.82 -27.74 -17.53
CA VAL A 426 2.18 -27.37 -18.01
C VAL A 426 2.18 -26.95 -19.48
N GLN A 427 1.40 -27.63 -20.32
CA GLN A 427 1.26 -27.27 -21.73
C GLN A 427 0.60 -25.89 -21.91
N ASP A 428 -0.45 -25.63 -21.14
CA ASP A 428 -1.26 -24.42 -21.24
C ASP A 428 -0.49 -23.22 -20.69
N SER A 429 0.21 -23.39 -19.58
CA SER A 429 1.04 -22.35 -18.96
C SER A 429 2.17 -21.90 -19.88
N ARG A 430 2.85 -22.85 -20.54
CA ARG A 430 3.88 -22.58 -21.56
C ARG A 430 3.30 -21.96 -22.82
N THR A 431 2.05 -22.28 -23.14
CA THR A 431 1.32 -21.62 -24.24
C THR A 431 1.09 -20.14 -23.96
N ALA A 432 0.77 -19.77 -22.71
CA ALA A 432 0.64 -18.37 -22.31
C ALA A 432 1.96 -17.59 -22.46
N VAL A 433 3.10 -18.17 -22.07
CA VAL A 433 4.43 -17.57 -22.31
C VAL A 433 4.65 -17.28 -23.79
N ARG A 434 4.37 -18.27 -24.66
CA ARG A 434 4.52 -18.11 -26.12
C ARG A 434 3.55 -17.09 -26.71
N TYR A 435 2.35 -16.95 -26.15
CA TYR A 435 1.37 -15.96 -26.60
C TYR A 435 1.93 -14.54 -26.50
N PHE A 436 2.54 -14.17 -25.37
CA PHE A 436 3.12 -12.83 -25.21
C PHE A 436 4.22 -12.57 -26.24
N ARG A 437 5.15 -13.50 -26.43
CA ARG A 437 6.21 -13.40 -27.44
C ARG A 437 5.65 -13.29 -28.87
N LYS A 438 4.63 -14.08 -29.20
CA LYS A 438 3.94 -13.99 -30.49
C LYS A 438 3.24 -12.64 -30.66
N SER A 439 2.58 -12.13 -29.62
CA SER A 439 1.89 -10.84 -29.67
C SER A 439 2.85 -9.68 -29.90
N ILE A 440 4.06 -9.75 -29.33
CA ILE A 440 5.15 -8.79 -29.59
C ILE A 440 5.58 -8.87 -31.06
N ALA A 441 5.86 -10.08 -31.56
CA ALA A 441 6.39 -10.29 -32.90
C ALA A 441 5.38 -10.03 -34.04
N GLU A 442 4.10 -10.33 -33.82
CA GLU A 442 3.08 -10.36 -34.88
C GLU A 442 1.98 -9.30 -34.72
N SER A 443 1.74 -8.83 -33.49
CA SER A 443 0.63 -7.91 -33.17
C SER A 443 1.11 -6.53 -32.71
N GLY A 444 2.41 -6.22 -32.80
CA GLY A 444 2.96 -4.90 -32.48
C GLY A 444 3.06 -4.61 -30.98
N ASN A 445 3.20 -5.65 -30.14
CA ASN A 445 3.29 -5.56 -28.68
C ASN A 445 2.12 -4.77 -28.05
N PRO A 446 0.87 -5.26 -28.18
CA PRO A 446 -0.30 -4.53 -27.70
C PRO A 446 -0.34 -4.33 -26.18
N TRP A 447 0.47 -5.09 -25.43
CA TRP A 447 0.52 -5.08 -23.97
C TRP A 447 1.67 -4.24 -23.41
N GLY A 448 2.60 -3.76 -24.24
CA GLY A 448 3.86 -3.17 -23.77
C GLY A 448 4.72 -4.15 -22.96
N ALA A 449 4.63 -5.44 -23.29
CA ALA A 449 5.27 -6.54 -22.58
C ALA A 449 6.68 -6.82 -23.10
N SER A 450 7.53 -7.34 -22.22
CA SER A 450 8.87 -7.82 -22.55
C SER A 450 8.85 -9.24 -23.07
N SER A 451 9.70 -9.55 -24.06
CA SER A 451 9.83 -10.91 -24.59
C SER A 451 10.72 -11.82 -23.73
N ASP A 452 11.56 -11.21 -22.88
CA ASP A 452 12.71 -11.88 -22.27
C ASP A 452 12.66 -11.86 -20.73
N ARG A 453 11.66 -11.17 -20.15
CA ARG A 453 11.44 -11.04 -18.71
C ARG A 453 10.04 -11.51 -18.34
N ILE A 454 9.91 -12.80 -18.08
CA ILE A 454 8.63 -13.45 -17.81
C ILE A 454 8.75 -14.26 -16.51
N ALA A 455 7.79 -14.12 -15.62
CA ALA A 455 7.68 -14.86 -14.37
C ALA A 455 6.36 -15.62 -14.32
N MET A 456 6.31 -16.67 -13.50
CA MET A 456 5.11 -17.50 -13.32
C MET A 456 4.78 -17.67 -11.85
N PHE A 457 3.57 -17.25 -11.49
CA PHE A 457 3.01 -17.32 -10.14
C PHE A 457 1.89 -18.37 -10.12
N GLY A 458 1.79 -19.12 -9.03
CA GLY A 458 0.84 -20.21 -8.95
C GLY A 458 0.30 -20.45 -7.56
N GLU A 459 -1.01 -20.62 -7.43
CA GLU A 459 -1.66 -20.89 -6.16
C GLU A 459 -2.20 -22.33 -6.13
N GLY A 460 -1.90 -23.11 -5.08
CA GLY A 460 -2.36 -24.48 -4.91
C GLY A 460 -2.02 -25.35 -6.12
N THR A 461 -3.02 -25.71 -6.93
CA THR A 461 -2.74 -26.42 -8.20
C THR A 461 -2.07 -25.58 -9.28
N GLY A 462 -2.29 -24.27 -9.29
CA GLY A 462 -1.45 -23.35 -10.05
C GLY A 462 0.00 -23.42 -9.59
N GLY A 463 0.25 -23.57 -8.28
CA GLY A 463 1.58 -23.78 -7.72
C GLY A 463 2.24 -25.07 -8.24
N TYR A 464 1.48 -26.16 -8.36
CA TYR A 464 1.94 -27.38 -9.05
C TYR A 464 2.32 -27.09 -10.50
N ILE A 465 1.48 -26.37 -11.24
CA ILE A 465 1.73 -26.03 -12.65
C ILE A 465 3.02 -25.23 -12.79
N THR A 466 3.24 -24.21 -11.96
CA THR A 466 4.42 -23.36 -12.05
C THR A 466 5.68 -24.13 -11.69
N LEU A 467 5.68 -24.90 -10.58
CA LEU A 467 6.79 -25.76 -10.19
C LEU A 467 7.13 -26.80 -11.25
N ALA A 468 6.12 -27.42 -11.88
CA ALA A 468 6.34 -28.38 -12.95
C ALA A 468 6.80 -27.71 -14.25
N SER A 469 6.33 -26.50 -14.55
CA SER A 469 6.71 -25.76 -15.76
C SER A 469 8.14 -25.25 -15.69
N SER A 470 8.65 -24.97 -14.49
CA SER A 470 10.02 -24.49 -14.27
C SER A 470 11.06 -25.59 -14.38
N THR A 471 10.67 -26.84 -14.14
CA THR A 471 11.61 -27.97 -14.02
C THR A 471 11.52 -28.99 -15.15
N ILE A 472 10.32 -29.24 -15.71
CA ILE A 472 10.17 -30.23 -16.79
C ILE A 472 10.67 -29.64 -18.12
N SER A 473 11.95 -29.83 -18.46
CA SER A 473 12.54 -29.32 -19.70
C SER A 473 12.14 -30.17 -20.91
N ASP A 474 12.05 -31.49 -20.74
CA ASP A 474 11.60 -32.44 -21.75
C ASP A 474 10.74 -33.60 -21.20
N TYR A 475 10.23 -34.45 -22.09
CA TYR A 475 9.32 -35.54 -21.70
C TYR A 475 9.97 -36.59 -20.79
N ASN A 476 11.29 -36.79 -20.88
CA ASN A 476 12.01 -37.79 -20.10
C ASN A 476 12.03 -37.46 -18.62
N ASP A 477 12.11 -36.17 -18.26
CA ASP A 477 12.10 -35.69 -16.87
C ASP A 477 10.85 -36.20 -16.12
N ILE A 478 9.76 -36.45 -16.85
CA ILE A 478 8.51 -36.96 -16.28
C ILE A 478 8.58 -38.46 -15.97
N ILE A 479 9.28 -39.26 -16.77
CA ILE A 479 9.15 -40.73 -16.77
C ILE A 479 10.40 -41.48 -16.36
N VAL A 480 11.58 -40.83 -16.36
CA VAL A 480 12.86 -41.41 -15.97
C VAL A 480 13.64 -40.47 -15.04
N ASP A 481 14.41 -41.04 -14.12
CA ASP A 481 15.35 -40.31 -13.27
C ASP A 481 16.59 -39.86 -14.06
N ASP A 482 17.47 -39.08 -13.42
CA ASP A 482 18.71 -38.56 -14.03
C ASP A 482 19.69 -39.67 -14.48
N MET A 483 19.50 -40.89 -13.96
CA MET A 483 20.26 -42.08 -14.34
C MET A 483 19.60 -42.86 -15.51
N GLY A 484 18.46 -42.38 -16.01
CA GLY A 484 17.67 -42.98 -17.08
C GLY A 484 16.83 -44.20 -16.65
N ASN A 485 16.60 -44.40 -15.35
CA ASN A 485 15.74 -45.45 -14.82
C ASN A 485 14.29 -44.95 -14.69
N PRO A 486 13.27 -45.81 -14.89
CA PRO A 486 11.88 -45.39 -14.75
C PRO A 486 11.52 -44.83 -13.36
N ILE A 487 10.91 -43.64 -13.30
CA ILE A 487 10.28 -43.10 -12.09
C ILE A 487 8.96 -43.82 -11.86
N THR A 488 9.00 -44.95 -11.15
CA THR A 488 7.92 -45.94 -11.14
C THR A 488 6.52 -45.42 -10.76
N LYS A 489 6.41 -44.29 -10.03
CA LYS A 489 5.12 -43.68 -9.67
C LYS A 489 4.40 -42.96 -10.82
N PHE A 490 5.11 -42.65 -11.91
CA PHE A 490 4.52 -42.11 -13.16
C PHE A 490 4.27 -43.21 -14.20
N TRP A 491 4.30 -44.47 -13.79
CA TRP A 491 3.97 -45.61 -14.62
C TRP A 491 2.78 -46.38 -14.05
N TYR A 492 1.86 -46.76 -14.93
CA TYR A 492 0.64 -47.48 -14.63
C TYR A 492 0.80 -48.98 -14.94
N ASP A 493 0.44 -49.83 -13.97
CA ASP A 493 0.33 -51.29 -14.14
C ASP A 493 -1.15 -51.68 -14.31
N PRO A 494 -1.59 -52.09 -15.52
CA PRO A 494 -2.96 -52.55 -15.77
C PRO A 494 -3.26 -53.94 -15.18
N GLY A 495 -2.31 -54.59 -14.50
CA GLY A 495 -2.47 -55.90 -13.87
C GLY A 495 -2.18 -57.09 -14.79
N ASP A 496 -1.62 -56.84 -15.98
CA ASP A 496 -1.23 -57.88 -16.96
C ASP A 496 0.29 -58.11 -17.03
N GLY A 497 1.06 -57.41 -16.16
CA GLY A 497 2.52 -57.46 -16.11
C GLY A 497 3.21 -56.50 -17.09
N SER A 498 2.46 -55.65 -17.80
CA SER A 498 2.99 -54.49 -18.51
C SER A 498 3.10 -53.27 -17.58
N PHE A 499 3.98 -52.34 -17.93
CA PHE A 499 4.13 -51.05 -17.26
C PHE A 499 4.05 -49.98 -18.35
N ILE A 500 3.10 -49.06 -18.23
CA ILE A 500 2.78 -48.07 -19.26
C ILE A 500 2.98 -46.67 -18.66
N PRO A 501 3.73 -45.76 -19.29
CA PRO A 501 3.83 -44.37 -18.83
C PRO A 501 2.45 -43.73 -18.72
N MET A 502 2.19 -43.02 -17.63
CA MET A 502 0.90 -42.33 -17.40
C MET A 502 0.69 -41.19 -18.40
N VAL A 503 1.78 -40.55 -18.83
CA VAL A 503 1.82 -39.59 -19.95
C VAL A 503 2.63 -40.23 -21.07
N ILE A 504 2.14 -40.13 -22.30
CA ILE A 504 2.77 -40.64 -23.52
C ILE A 504 2.82 -39.50 -24.52
N GLU A 505 4.01 -39.01 -24.86
CA GLU A 505 4.20 -37.84 -25.73
C GLU A 505 3.45 -37.95 -27.06
N GLY A 506 3.53 -39.10 -27.75
CA GLY A 506 2.82 -39.31 -29.03
C GLY A 506 1.29 -39.34 -28.95
N ILE A 507 0.72 -39.33 -27.73
CA ILE A 507 -0.73 -39.29 -27.49
C ILE A 507 -1.13 -37.94 -26.87
N HIS A 508 -0.36 -37.45 -25.90
CA HIS A 508 -0.70 -36.29 -25.08
C HIS A 508 0.00 -34.99 -25.52
N GLY A 509 0.92 -35.06 -26.49
CA GLY A 509 1.74 -33.92 -26.94
C GLY A 509 3.04 -33.81 -26.15
N ASP A 510 3.96 -33.00 -26.65
CA ASP A 510 5.17 -32.58 -25.93
C ASP A 510 4.82 -31.59 -24.78
N PRO A 511 5.73 -31.34 -23.81
CA PRO A 511 5.46 -30.43 -22.70
C PRO A 511 5.20 -28.98 -23.13
N ASN A 512 5.59 -28.60 -24.36
CA ASN A 512 5.34 -27.29 -24.92
C ASN A 512 4.02 -27.24 -25.71
N ALA A 513 3.27 -28.33 -25.87
CA ALA A 513 2.12 -28.41 -26.78
C ALA A 513 2.41 -27.80 -28.18
N THR A 514 3.55 -28.15 -28.77
CA THR A 514 3.92 -27.69 -30.12
C THR A 514 3.55 -28.67 -31.24
N THR A 515 2.97 -29.81 -30.88
CA THR A 515 2.65 -30.90 -31.80
C THR A 515 1.20 -31.36 -31.62
N ASP A 516 0.46 -31.49 -32.72
CA ASP A 516 -0.87 -32.10 -32.70
C ASP A 516 -0.77 -33.61 -32.43
N THR A 517 -1.50 -34.09 -31.43
CA THR A 517 -1.50 -35.52 -31.08
C THR A 517 -2.91 -36.07 -30.89
N TYR A 518 -3.02 -37.38 -31.10
CA TYR A 518 -4.30 -38.08 -31.15
C TYR A 518 -4.29 -39.33 -30.28
N ALA A 519 -5.43 -39.63 -29.67
CA ALA A 519 -5.67 -40.90 -29.01
C ALA A 519 -5.49 -42.07 -30.01
N PRO A 520 -5.09 -43.27 -29.55
CA PRO A 520 -5.04 -44.44 -30.40
C PRO A 520 -6.38 -44.73 -31.09
N ALA A 521 -6.36 -45.24 -32.32
CA ALA A 521 -7.58 -45.60 -33.05
C ALA A 521 -8.45 -46.62 -32.29
N SER A 522 -7.84 -47.47 -31.47
CA SER A 522 -8.53 -48.42 -30.57
C SER A 522 -9.36 -47.73 -29.47
N SER A 523 -9.03 -46.48 -29.15
CA SER A 523 -9.68 -45.67 -28.12
C SER A 523 -10.60 -44.58 -28.71
N GLY A 524 -10.76 -44.54 -30.04
CA GLY A 524 -11.65 -43.59 -30.71
C GLY A 524 -10.96 -42.60 -31.66
N GLY A 525 -9.62 -42.47 -31.60
CA GLY A 525 -8.86 -41.66 -32.57
C GLY A 525 -9.07 -40.14 -32.48
N PHE A 526 -9.62 -39.63 -31.39
CA PHE A 526 -9.87 -38.20 -31.19
C PHE A 526 -8.57 -37.43 -30.84
N GLN A 527 -8.55 -36.14 -31.16
CA GLN A 527 -7.42 -35.27 -30.81
C GLN A 527 -7.33 -35.08 -29.29
N LEU A 528 -6.11 -34.95 -28.77
CA LEU A 528 -5.85 -34.75 -27.34
C LEU A 528 -4.91 -33.58 -27.05
N CYS A 529 -4.12 -33.15 -28.02
CA CYS A 529 -3.33 -31.93 -27.96
C CYS A 529 -3.39 -31.20 -29.30
N MET A 530 -3.52 -29.88 -29.24
CA MET A 530 -3.42 -28.95 -30.36
C MET A 530 -2.13 -28.15 -30.26
N ALA A 531 -1.41 -28.03 -31.38
CA ALA A 531 -0.19 -27.25 -31.46
C ALA A 531 -0.49 -25.74 -31.31
N ASN A 532 0.11 -25.08 -30.31
CA ASN A 532 -0.09 -23.66 -30.04
C ASN A 532 1.20 -22.84 -30.12
N HIS A 533 1.15 -21.73 -30.86
CA HIS A 533 2.22 -20.72 -31.00
C HIS A 533 3.60 -21.32 -31.31
N VAL A 534 3.65 -22.26 -32.24
CA VAL A 534 4.87 -22.97 -32.63
C VAL A 534 5.93 -22.00 -33.15
N GLY A 535 7.17 -22.15 -32.65
CA GLY A 535 8.31 -21.32 -33.06
C GLY A 535 8.69 -20.21 -32.09
N TYR A 536 7.89 -19.97 -31.05
CA TYR A 536 8.22 -19.09 -29.93
C TYR A 536 8.73 -19.90 -28.74
N SER A 537 9.67 -19.33 -27.96
CA SER A 537 10.19 -19.99 -26.75
C SER A 537 9.13 -20.05 -25.64
N SER A 538 9.18 -21.10 -24.81
CA SER A 538 8.39 -21.23 -23.57
C SER A 538 9.18 -20.87 -22.31
N ASP A 539 10.43 -20.43 -22.45
CA ASP A 539 11.33 -20.18 -21.32
C ASP A 539 10.84 -18.98 -20.50
N PHE A 540 11.04 -19.03 -19.20
CA PHE A 540 10.72 -17.96 -18.27
C PHE A 540 11.77 -17.93 -17.16
N ASN A 541 11.81 -16.85 -16.40
CA ASN A 541 12.99 -16.43 -15.65
C ASN A 541 12.84 -16.59 -14.13
N PHE A 542 11.62 -16.73 -13.64
CA PHE A 542 11.33 -16.76 -12.21
C PHE A 542 10.02 -17.50 -11.93
N GLN A 543 9.99 -18.26 -10.83
CA GLN A 543 8.81 -18.98 -10.38
C GLN A 543 8.47 -18.60 -8.93
N MET A 544 7.18 -18.41 -8.66
CA MET A 544 6.67 -18.31 -7.29
C MET A 544 5.41 -19.16 -7.11
N ASN A 545 5.28 -19.82 -5.96
CA ASN A 545 4.09 -20.59 -5.62
C ASN A 545 3.57 -20.28 -4.21
N MET A 546 2.24 -20.32 -4.09
CA MET A 546 1.48 -20.18 -2.86
C MET A 546 0.77 -21.51 -2.59
N GLY A 547 1.41 -22.36 -1.80
CA GLY A 547 1.07 -23.77 -1.65
C GLY A 547 1.34 -24.57 -2.92
N GLY A 548 0.83 -25.79 -2.95
CA GLY A 548 1.10 -26.76 -4.03
C GLY A 548 2.25 -27.70 -3.71
N ALA A 549 2.58 -28.57 -4.66
CA ALA A 549 3.65 -29.55 -4.52
C ALA A 549 4.22 -29.90 -5.89
N MET A 550 5.41 -30.46 -5.93
CA MET A 550 6.04 -31.00 -7.13
C MET A 550 5.80 -32.50 -7.25
N GLY A 551 5.66 -32.99 -8.48
CA GLY A 551 5.45 -34.40 -8.75
C GLY A 551 6.56 -35.27 -8.19
N ASP A 552 7.83 -34.93 -8.40
CA ASP A 552 9.00 -35.65 -7.91
C ASP A 552 10.23 -34.73 -7.91
N LEU A 553 11.16 -34.89 -6.95
CA LEU A 553 12.39 -34.10 -6.89
C LEU A 553 13.35 -34.40 -8.05
N ASN A 554 13.25 -35.57 -8.71
CA ASN A 554 14.03 -35.87 -9.93
C ASN A 554 13.62 -34.99 -11.13
N TRP A 555 12.67 -34.07 -10.97
CA TRP A 555 12.38 -33.08 -11.99
C TRP A 555 13.32 -31.88 -11.89
N LEU A 556 13.90 -31.62 -10.72
CA LEU A 556 14.80 -30.49 -10.47
C LEU A 556 16.20 -30.77 -11.02
N ASP A 557 16.76 -29.77 -11.68
CA ASP A 557 18.13 -29.76 -12.17
C ASP A 557 18.93 -28.57 -11.60
N GLU A 558 20.24 -28.75 -11.49
CA GLU A 558 21.18 -27.66 -11.17
C GLU A 558 21.17 -26.63 -12.31
N GLY A 559 20.81 -25.39 -11.99
CA GLY A 559 20.68 -24.31 -12.96
C GLY A 559 19.25 -24.05 -13.44
N ASP A 560 18.24 -24.73 -12.90
CA ASP A 560 16.87 -24.26 -13.02
C ASP A 560 16.71 -22.85 -12.43
N MET A 561 15.66 -22.16 -12.84
CA MET A 561 15.42 -20.76 -12.47
C MET A 561 15.21 -20.57 -10.95
N PRO A 562 15.39 -19.34 -10.44
CA PRO A 562 15.08 -19.01 -9.05
C PRO A 562 13.60 -19.22 -8.70
N MET A 563 13.36 -19.70 -7.47
CA MET A 563 12.07 -20.18 -6.98
C MET A 563 11.73 -19.56 -5.62
N VAL A 564 10.51 -19.03 -5.49
CA VAL A 564 9.94 -18.60 -4.19
C VAL A 564 8.72 -19.45 -3.83
N SER A 565 8.63 -19.92 -2.59
CA SER A 565 7.53 -20.77 -2.13
C SER A 565 6.99 -20.31 -0.79
N PHE A 566 5.71 -19.97 -0.75
CA PHE A 566 4.93 -19.78 0.48
C PHE A 566 4.14 -21.05 0.73
N HIS A 567 4.31 -21.70 1.89
CA HIS A 567 3.61 -22.96 2.15
C HIS A 567 3.37 -23.14 3.64
N GLY A 568 2.10 -23.35 4.02
CA GLY A 568 1.72 -23.70 5.39
C GLY A 568 2.23 -25.09 5.79
N PRO A 569 3.00 -25.24 6.88
CA PRO A 569 3.48 -26.53 7.36
C PRO A 569 2.37 -27.53 7.70
N HIS A 570 1.17 -27.01 8.03
CA HIS A 570 -0.03 -27.78 8.37
C HIS A 570 -1.07 -27.82 7.23
N ASP A 571 -0.65 -27.66 5.97
CA ASP A 571 -1.51 -27.90 4.81
C ASP A 571 -1.95 -29.38 4.77
N GLN A 572 -3.27 -29.56 4.75
CA GLN A 572 -3.94 -30.86 4.82
C GLN A 572 -4.06 -31.58 3.47
N PHE A 573 -3.88 -30.88 2.35
CA PHE A 573 -4.09 -31.40 1.00
C PHE A 573 -2.79 -31.56 0.23
N ALA A 574 -1.87 -30.60 0.35
CA ALA A 574 -0.52 -30.67 -0.21
C ALA A 574 0.51 -30.69 0.93
N PRO A 575 1.39 -31.70 1.00
CA PRO A 575 2.34 -31.80 2.09
C PRO A 575 3.42 -30.72 1.98
N TYR A 576 3.87 -30.16 3.11
CA TYR A 576 4.99 -29.20 3.16
C TYR A 576 6.35 -29.86 2.88
N THR A 577 6.51 -31.11 3.33
CA THR A 577 7.61 -32.02 2.97
C THR A 577 7.12 -33.06 1.96
N SER A 578 7.89 -34.12 1.68
CA SER A 578 7.41 -35.22 0.85
C SER A 578 6.32 -36.03 1.54
N GLY A 579 5.20 -36.23 0.85
CA GLY A 579 4.02 -36.89 1.40
C GLY A 579 2.99 -37.25 0.35
N VAL A 580 1.88 -37.87 0.77
CA VAL A 580 0.82 -38.29 -0.14
C VAL A 580 -0.22 -37.19 -0.29
N LEU A 581 -0.41 -36.71 -1.52
CA LEU A 581 -1.42 -35.73 -1.86
C LEU A 581 -2.84 -36.28 -1.63
N VAL A 582 -3.69 -35.45 -1.03
CA VAL A 582 -5.08 -35.79 -0.67
C VAL A 582 -6.05 -34.97 -1.52
N VAL A 583 -7.08 -35.61 -2.04
CA VAL A 583 -8.12 -34.91 -2.82
C VAL A 583 -9.03 -34.10 -1.88
N PRO A 584 -9.19 -32.78 -2.07
CA PRO A 584 -10.09 -31.99 -1.23
C PRO A 584 -11.55 -32.43 -1.27
N THR A 585 -12.04 -32.92 -2.42
CA THR A 585 -13.45 -33.33 -2.61
C THR A 585 -13.82 -34.64 -1.94
N THR A 586 -12.89 -35.60 -1.87
CA THR A 586 -13.19 -36.98 -1.43
C THR A 586 -12.40 -37.41 -0.21
N ASN A 587 -11.40 -36.63 0.21
CA ASN A 587 -10.44 -36.98 1.25
C ASN A 587 -9.73 -38.31 1.00
N GLU A 588 -9.50 -38.63 -0.29
CA GLU A 588 -8.86 -39.87 -0.73
C GLU A 588 -7.39 -39.62 -1.08
N LEU A 589 -6.54 -40.61 -0.84
CA LEU A 589 -5.14 -40.57 -1.23
C LEU A 589 -4.98 -40.67 -2.76
N VAL A 590 -4.00 -39.93 -3.31
CA VAL A 590 -3.68 -39.93 -4.75
C VAL A 590 -2.25 -40.37 -5.03
N VAL A 591 -1.26 -39.51 -4.83
CA VAL A 591 0.12 -39.76 -5.27
C VAL A 591 1.09 -39.08 -4.31
N GLU A 592 2.28 -39.66 -4.16
CA GLU A 592 3.37 -39.08 -3.39
C GLU A 592 4.02 -37.94 -4.18
N VAL A 593 4.10 -36.77 -3.55
CA VAL A 593 4.59 -35.50 -4.07
C VAL A 593 5.58 -34.88 -3.08
N SER A 594 6.37 -33.91 -3.52
CA SER A 594 7.33 -33.19 -2.69
C SER A 594 6.88 -31.74 -2.49
N GLY A 595 6.73 -31.33 -1.24
CA GLY A 595 6.37 -29.97 -0.86
C GLY A 595 7.52 -28.97 -0.90
N ALA A 596 7.21 -27.71 -0.61
CA ALA A 596 8.17 -26.61 -0.67
C ALA A 596 9.44 -26.86 0.17
N TYR A 597 9.32 -27.44 1.37
CA TYR A 597 10.49 -27.67 2.23
C TYR A 597 11.53 -28.59 1.56
N ASP A 598 11.08 -29.73 1.02
CA ASP A 598 11.99 -30.71 0.41
C ASP A 598 12.52 -30.23 -0.95
N ILE A 599 11.72 -29.43 -1.69
CA ILE A 599 12.18 -28.76 -2.91
C ILE A 599 13.33 -27.81 -2.58
N HIS A 600 13.16 -26.97 -1.56
CA HIS A 600 14.17 -26.00 -1.15
C HIS A 600 15.39 -26.67 -0.52
N ASP A 601 15.26 -27.77 0.23
CA ASP A 601 16.39 -28.58 0.72
C ASP A 601 17.25 -29.11 -0.45
N GLU A 602 16.62 -29.60 -1.52
CA GLU A 602 17.32 -30.15 -2.69
C GLU A 602 18.07 -29.04 -3.46
N ILE A 603 17.39 -27.94 -3.84
CA ILE A 603 18.03 -26.87 -4.63
C ILE A 603 19.16 -26.16 -3.87
N ASN A 604 19.00 -25.99 -2.55
CA ASN A 604 20.05 -25.43 -1.70
C ASN A 604 21.19 -26.43 -1.45
N GLY A 605 20.98 -27.71 -1.74
CA GLY A 605 21.99 -28.76 -1.69
C GLY A 605 22.88 -28.85 -2.93
N TYR A 606 22.51 -28.22 -4.05
CA TYR A 606 23.31 -28.21 -5.28
C TYR A 606 24.62 -27.43 -5.16
N ALA A 607 25.57 -27.73 -6.05
CA ALA A 607 26.86 -27.04 -6.07
C ALA A 607 26.71 -25.57 -6.49
N THR A 608 25.79 -25.32 -7.42
CA THR A 608 25.27 -24.01 -7.81
C THR A 608 23.81 -23.97 -7.41
N ASN A 609 23.50 -23.30 -6.31
CA ASN A 609 22.13 -23.19 -5.80
C ASN A 609 21.26 -22.39 -6.79
N ASN A 610 20.08 -22.92 -7.14
CA ASN A 610 19.14 -22.25 -8.05
C ASN A 610 18.64 -20.91 -7.46
N ASN A 611 18.62 -20.79 -6.12
CA ASN A 611 18.31 -19.56 -5.39
C ASN A 611 19.55 -18.75 -4.99
N ALA A 612 20.74 -19.07 -5.52
CA ALA A 612 21.96 -18.30 -5.25
C ALA A 612 21.80 -16.81 -5.58
N ALA A 613 20.97 -16.49 -6.59
CA ALA A 613 20.64 -15.12 -6.93
C ALA A 613 20.17 -14.33 -5.70
N PHE A 614 19.29 -14.88 -4.86
CA PHE A 614 18.76 -14.19 -3.67
C PHE A 614 19.85 -13.90 -2.63
N ALA A 615 20.71 -14.90 -2.36
CA ALA A 615 21.82 -14.73 -1.43
C ALA A 615 22.93 -13.79 -1.95
N GLU A 616 23.16 -13.75 -3.27
CA GLU A 616 24.10 -12.82 -3.92
C GLU A 616 23.56 -11.38 -3.93
N ILE A 617 22.23 -11.23 -3.94
CA ILE A 617 21.55 -9.94 -3.79
C ILE A 617 21.69 -9.43 -2.35
N GLY A 618 21.68 -10.27 -1.31
CA GLY A 618 21.88 -9.81 0.07
C GLY A 618 20.65 -9.17 0.72
N LEU A 619 19.45 -9.49 0.22
CA LEU A 619 18.20 -9.11 0.89
C LEU A 619 18.10 -9.75 2.27
N ALA A 620 17.43 -9.07 3.20
CA ALA A 620 17.02 -9.71 4.45
C ALA A 620 16.05 -10.87 4.14
N ASP A 621 16.20 -11.98 4.87
CA ASP A 621 15.30 -13.12 4.80
C ASP A 621 14.49 -13.22 6.12
N PRO A 622 13.35 -12.50 6.22
CA PRO A 622 12.52 -12.52 7.44
C PRO A 622 12.01 -13.93 7.74
N ALA A 623 11.89 -14.80 6.73
CA ALA A 623 11.46 -16.18 6.89
C ALA A 623 12.43 -17.05 7.72
N SER A 624 13.66 -16.59 7.94
CA SER A 624 14.59 -17.21 8.89
C SER A 624 14.05 -17.28 10.31
N ALA A 625 13.22 -16.31 10.71
CA ALA A 625 12.52 -16.31 12.00
C ALA A 625 11.45 -17.42 12.10
N PHE A 626 10.91 -17.86 10.96
CA PHE A 626 9.85 -18.88 10.88
C PHE A 626 10.38 -20.30 10.62
N GLY A 627 11.69 -20.50 10.66
CA GLY A 627 12.30 -21.84 10.60
C GLY A 627 12.52 -22.38 9.18
N ASN A 628 12.80 -21.50 8.21
CA ASN A 628 13.15 -21.90 6.83
C ASN A 628 14.60 -22.41 6.63
N ASN A 629 15.35 -22.63 7.73
CA ASN A 629 16.78 -23.01 7.74
C ASN A 629 17.75 -22.02 7.06
N GLY A 630 17.35 -20.77 6.83
CA GLY A 630 18.11 -19.78 6.07
C GLY A 630 18.13 -20.03 4.56
N TRP A 631 17.17 -20.83 4.06
CA TRP A 631 16.96 -21.03 2.63
C TRP A 631 16.11 -19.90 2.07
N ASP A 632 16.79 -18.86 1.60
CA ASP A 632 16.15 -17.70 0.98
C ASP A 632 15.31 -18.14 -0.24
N GLY A 633 14.05 -17.71 -0.26
CA GLY A 633 13.01 -18.16 -1.17
C GLY A 633 12.00 -19.13 -0.55
N LEU A 634 12.27 -19.73 0.61
CA LEU A 634 11.27 -20.54 1.34
C LEU A 634 10.63 -19.72 2.46
N TYR A 635 9.31 -19.54 2.39
CA TYR A 635 8.52 -18.85 3.40
C TYR A 635 7.51 -19.79 4.07
N PRO A 636 7.78 -20.27 5.30
CA PRO A 636 6.83 -21.04 6.10
C PRO A 636 5.68 -20.13 6.56
N VAL A 637 4.45 -20.46 6.17
CA VAL A 637 3.25 -19.68 6.53
C VAL A 637 2.70 -20.23 7.85
N LEU A 638 2.72 -19.42 8.90
CA LEU A 638 2.31 -19.80 10.26
C LEU A 638 1.10 -18.97 10.71
N ASN A 639 -0.09 -19.26 10.18
CA ASN A 639 -1.31 -18.54 10.51
C ASN A 639 -1.89 -18.95 11.87
N ASN A 640 -2.11 -17.98 12.75
CA ASN A 640 -2.73 -18.17 14.06
C ASN A 640 -2.00 -19.21 14.94
N TYR A 641 -0.69 -19.05 15.14
CA TYR A 641 0.11 -19.95 16.01
C TYR A 641 0.27 -19.38 17.42
N VAL A 642 0.19 -20.27 18.42
CA VAL A 642 0.52 -19.94 19.81
C VAL A 642 1.49 -21.00 20.33
N ASP A 643 2.63 -20.57 20.88
CA ASP A 643 3.71 -21.45 21.37
C ASP A 643 4.23 -22.46 20.32
N GLY A 644 4.14 -22.12 19.03
CA GLY A 644 4.60 -22.96 17.92
C GLY A 644 3.61 -24.06 17.50
N GLU A 645 2.38 -24.03 17.99
CA GLU A 645 1.30 -24.92 17.55
C GLU A 645 0.16 -24.10 16.89
N PRO A 646 -0.46 -24.61 15.82
CA PRO A 646 -1.57 -23.91 15.17
C PRO A 646 -2.79 -23.92 16.10
N THR A 647 -3.40 -22.75 16.28
CA THR A 647 -4.67 -22.63 17.03
C THR A 647 -5.87 -23.03 16.19
N GLU A 648 -5.71 -23.02 14.87
CA GLU A 648 -6.69 -23.51 13.90
C GLU A 648 -6.39 -24.94 13.46
N PRO A 649 -7.41 -25.73 13.11
CA PRO A 649 -7.21 -27.13 12.74
C PRO A 649 -6.46 -27.32 11.42
N PHE A 650 -6.43 -26.32 10.54
CA PHE A 650 -5.82 -26.36 9.21
C PHE A 650 -5.27 -24.96 8.85
N ASP A 651 -4.19 -24.92 8.07
CA ASP A 651 -3.52 -23.66 7.71
C ASP A 651 -2.85 -23.76 6.33
N GLY A 652 -3.67 -23.87 5.27
CA GLY A 652 -3.17 -24.14 3.92
C GLY A 652 -3.18 -22.94 2.95
N ALA A 653 -4.07 -21.97 3.17
CA ALA A 653 -4.29 -20.87 2.23
C ALA A 653 -4.98 -19.66 2.90
N PRO A 654 -4.30 -18.97 3.84
CA PRO A 654 -4.90 -17.85 4.56
C PRO A 654 -5.11 -16.58 3.70
N TRP A 655 -4.47 -16.50 2.53
CA TRP A 655 -4.65 -15.45 1.52
C TRP A 655 -5.95 -15.55 0.70
N GLN A 656 -6.79 -16.57 0.94
CA GLN A 656 -8.03 -16.78 0.19
C GLN A 656 -9.24 -16.15 0.89
N TRP A 657 -10.09 -15.44 0.13
CA TRP A 657 -11.43 -15.06 0.58
C TRP A 657 -12.47 -15.11 -0.54
N TRP A 658 -13.73 -15.29 -0.15
CA TRP A 658 -14.87 -15.45 -1.06
C TRP A 658 -16.18 -15.03 -0.41
N ASN A 659 -17.19 -14.74 -1.23
CA ASN A 659 -18.50 -14.34 -0.73
C ASN A 659 -19.28 -15.53 -0.15
N VAL A 660 -19.43 -15.55 1.18
CA VAL A 660 -20.09 -16.65 1.89
C VAL A 660 -21.51 -16.92 1.41
N ALA A 661 -22.28 -15.86 1.19
CA ALA A 661 -23.67 -15.96 0.77
C ALA A 661 -23.83 -16.56 -0.63
N VAL A 662 -22.89 -16.28 -1.56
CA VAL A 662 -22.91 -16.84 -2.92
C VAL A 662 -22.71 -18.35 -2.88
N THR A 663 -21.70 -18.85 -2.17
CA THR A 663 -21.47 -20.30 -2.08
C THR A 663 -22.58 -21.00 -1.29
N GLN A 664 -23.14 -20.37 -0.26
CA GLN A 664 -24.32 -20.92 0.45
C GLN A 664 -25.55 -21.05 -0.47
N ALA A 665 -25.72 -20.14 -1.43
CA ALA A 665 -26.77 -20.25 -2.44
C ALA A 665 -26.51 -21.43 -3.40
N VAL A 666 -25.25 -21.68 -3.78
CA VAL A 666 -24.84 -22.87 -4.56
C VAL A 666 -25.11 -24.15 -3.78
N ASP A 667 -24.76 -24.17 -2.48
CA ASP A 667 -25.03 -25.30 -1.58
C ASP A 667 -26.53 -25.62 -1.49
N ALA A 668 -27.36 -24.59 -1.31
CA ALA A 668 -28.81 -24.76 -1.27
C ALA A 668 -29.38 -25.28 -2.61
N ALA A 669 -28.81 -24.85 -3.75
CA ALA A 669 -29.25 -25.26 -5.08
C ALA A 669 -28.84 -26.70 -5.43
N ASN A 670 -27.63 -27.11 -5.04
CA ASN A 670 -27.01 -28.36 -5.46
C ASN A 670 -26.99 -29.44 -4.36
N GLY A 671 -27.41 -29.13 -3.14
CA GLY A 671 -27.39 -30.04 -2.00
C GLY A 671 -25.96 -30.35 -1.52
N THR A 672 -25.05 -29.40 -1.69
CA THR A 672 -23.65 -29.50 -1.24
C THR A 672 -23.45 -28.79 0.11
N ASN A 673 -22.26 -28.88 0.68
CA ASN A 673 -21.87 -28.25 1.94
C ASN A 673 -20.52 -27.51 1.82
N ILE A 674 -20.21 -26.99 0.63
CA ILE A 674 -18.93 -26.38 0.28
C ILE A 674 -18.63 -25.21 1.21
N ALA A 675 -19.60 -24.32 1.45
CA ALA A 675 -19.38 -23.14 2.28
C ALA A 675 -19.01 -23.53 3.72
N ALA A 676 -19.74 -24.48 4.29
CA ALA A 676 -19.47 -24.97 5.64
C ALA A 676 -18.13 -25.69 5.73
N THR A 677 -17.80 -26.53 4.74
CA THR A 677 -16.50 -27.23 4.71
C THR A 677 -15.35 -26.24 4.59
N GLN A 678 -15.39 -25.27 3.67
CA GLN A 678 -14.33 -24.27 3.51
C GLN A 678 -14.14 -23.41 4.77
N LEU A 679 -15.22 -23.01 5.45
CA LEU A 679 -15.15 -22.30 6.74
C LEU A 679 -14.59 -23.16 7.89
N THR A 680 -14.58 -24.50 7.78
CA THR A 680 -13.84 -25.32 8.74
C THR A 680 -12.35 -25.38 8.47
N LEU A 681 -11.91 -25.03 7.25
CA LEU A 681 -10.51 -25.05 6.84
C LEU A 681 -9.83 -23.69 7.04
N ASN A 682 -10.58 -22.60 6.89
CA ASN A 682 -10.18 -21.26 7.31
C ASN A 682 -11.41 -20.58 7.95
N PRO A 683 -11.58 -20.67 9.29
CA PRO A 683 -12.65 -20.02 10.04
C PRO A 683 -12.58 -18.50 10.08
N THR A 684 -11.38 -17.92 10.04
CA THR A 684 -11.10 -16.48 10.07
C THR A 684 -11.15 -15.81 8.70
N MET A 685 -11.37 -16.61 7.64
CA MET A 685 -11.44 -16.19 6.25
C MET A 685 -12.24 -14.89 6.06
N GLY A 686 -11.52 -13.88 5.57
CA GLY A 686 -12.05 -12.58 5.21
C GLY A 686 -10.99 -11.72 4.50
N PRO A 687 -11.37 -10.58 3.93
CA PRO A 687 -10.43 -9.66 3.30
C PRO A 687 -9.29 -9.25 4.23
N ASP A 688 -9.56 -8.98 5.52
CA ASP A 688 -8.55 -8.48 6.46
C ASP A 688 -7.39 -9.48 6.67
N GLU A 689 -7.71 -10.75 6.95
CA GLU A 689 -6.70 -11.82 7.05
C GLU A 689 -5.98 -12.05 5.72
N ALA A 690 -6.73 -12.07 4.62
CA ALA A 690 -6.16 -12.37 3.32
C ALA A 690 -5.21 -11.28 2.83
N LEU A 691 -5.58 -10.01 3.04
CA LEU A 691 -4.76 -8.86 2.66
C LEU A 691 -3.47 -8.82 3.46
N TYR A 692 -3.50 -9.09 4.77
CA TYR A 692 -2.27 -9.23 5.56
C TYR A 692 -1.29 -10.23 4.93
N TRP A 693 -1.76 -11.43 4.57
CA TRP A 693 -0.87 -12.42 3.93
C TRP A 693 -0.45 -12.04 2.52
N ILE A 694 -1.30 -11.34 1.76
CA ILE A 694 -0.94 -10.81 0.44
C ILE A 694 0.15 -9.73 0.56
N ASP A 695 0.09 -8.87 1.58
CA ASP A 695 1.14 -7.89 1.88
C ASP A 695 2.47 -8.61 2.13
N GLN A 696 2.49 -9.61 3.03
CA GLN A 696 3.70 -10.40 3.30
C GLN A 696 4.26 -11.11 2.04
N ILE A 697 3.37 -11.63 1.20
CA ILE A 697 3.74 -12.29 -0.06
C ILE A 697 4.36 -11.28 -1.03
N GLN A 698 3.75 -10.12 -1.17
CA GLN A 698 4.19 -9.03 -2.02
C GLN A 698 5.56 -8.52 -1.58
N ASP A 699 5.71 -8.19 -0.30
CA ASP A 699 6.93 -7.63 0.29
C ASP A 699 8.11 -8.60 0.13
N TYR A 700 7.88 -9.89 0.35
CA TYR A 700 8.93 -10.90 0.19
C TYR A 700 9.26 -11.17 -1.28
N THR A 701 8.27 -11.20 -2.17
CA THR A 701 8.44 -11.63 -3.58
C THR A 701 8.90 -10.50 -4.49
N ALA A 702 8.33 -9.30 -4.37
CA ALA A 702 8.59 -8.17 -5.27
C ALA A 702 10.08 -7.87 -5.48
N PRO A 703 10.94 -7.78 -4.44
CA PRO A 703 12.34 -7.49 -4.65
C PRO A 703 13.13 -8.64 -5.25
N ARG A 704 12.82 -9.88 -4.85
CA ARG A 704 13.46 -11.10 -5.37
C ARG A 704 13.13 -11.29 -6.84
N LEU A 705 11.88 -11.02 -7.20
CA LEU A 705 11.41 -11.02 -8.58
C LEU A 705 12.13 -9.95 -9.39
N ALA A 706 12.08 -8.69 -8.94
CA ALA A 706 12.64 -7.56 -9.68
C ALA A 706 14.14 -7.75 -9.93
N ALA A 707 14.88 -8.19 -8.91
CA ALA A 707 16.30 -8.48 -9.02
C ALA A 707 16.59 -9.64 -9.97
N SER A 708 15.82 -10.74 -9.88
CA SER A 708 15.97 -11.92 -10.74
C SER A 708 15.63 -11.64 -12.20
N LEU A 709 14.75 -10.68 -12.46
CA LEU A 709 14.41 -10.19 -13.80
C LEU A 709 15.37 -9.11 -14.32
N GLU A 710 16.35 -8.70 -13.50
CA GLU A 710 17.31 -7.63 -13.81
C GLU A 710 16.62 -6.31 -14.22
N VAL A 711 15.49 -5.98 -13.56
CA VAL A 711 14.70 -4.77 -13.87
C VAL A 711 14.98 -3.60 -12.93
N VAL A 712 15.83 -3.84 -11.95
CA VAL A 712 16.19 -2.93 -10.86
C VAL A 712 17.70 -3.00 -10.64
N ALA A 713 18.30 -1.86 -10.32
CA ALA A 713 19.69 -1.81 -9.87
C ALA A 713 19.69 -1.97 -8.35
N LEU A 714 20.21 -3.09 -7.88
CA LEU A 714 20.40 -3.37 -6.47
C LEU A 714 21.25 -2.29 -5.80
N GLY A 715 20.79 -1.83 -4.63
CA GLY A 715 21.44 -0.75 -3.89
C GLY A 715 21.06 -0.73 -2.41
N PRO A 716 21.65 0.20 -1.65
CA PRO A 716 21.30 0.44 -0.26
C PRO A 716 19.85 0.98 -0.13
N GLY A 717 19.09 0.57 0.89
CA GLY A 717 17.72 1.02 1.22
C GLY A 717 17.27 0.50 2.60
N CYS A 718 16.12 0.90 3.13
CA CYS A 718 15.62 0.35 4.39
C CYS A 718 15.27 -1.13 4.21
N ASN A 719 15.85 -2.03 5.01
CA ASN A 719 15.56 -3.46 4.90
C ASN A 719 14.75 -4.04 6.08
N ASP A 720 14.23 -3.18 6.97
CA ASP A 720 13.37 -3.56 8.10
C ASP A 720 11.88 -3.45 7.73
N GLU A 721 11.19 -4.58 7.71
CA GLU A 721 9.76 -4.72 7.38
C GLU A 721 8.82 -3.96 8.35
N THR A 722 9.31 -3.57 9.53
CA THR A 722 8.53 -2.80 10.52
C THR A 722 8.69 -1.29 10.37
N ALA A 723 9.52 -0.85 9.43
CA ALA A 723 9.70 0.55 9.09
C ALA A 723 8.68 1.03 8.05
N CYS A 724 8.11 2.21 8.27
CA CYS A 724 7.20 2.94 7.39
C CYS A 724 7.76 3.24 5.99
N ASN A 725 9.07 3.12 5.75
CA ASN A 725 9.68 3.27 4.42
C ASN A 725 10.59 2.08 4.03
N TYR A 726 10.22 0.88 4.49
CA TYR A 726 10.79 -0.37 4.04
C TYR A 726 10.95 -0.41 2.52
N ASN A 727 12.19 -0.64 2.06
CA ASN A 727 12.54 -0.85 0.67
C ASN A 727 12.96 -2.32 0.51
N ALA A 728 12.03 -3.11 -0.01
CA ALA A 728 12.25 -4.53 -0.21
C ALA A 728 13.49 -4.85 -1.07
N LEU A 729 13.95 -3.88 -1.87
CA LEU A 729 15.05 -3.97 -2.82
C LEU A 729 16.44 -3.64 -2.26
N ALA A 730 16.48 -3.30 -0.97
CA ALA A 730 17.68 -3.01 -0.23
C ALA A 730 18.54 -4.27 -0.03
N THR A 731 19.72 -4.29 -0.66
CA THR A 731 20.73 -5.36 -0.50
C THR A 731 21.61 -5.20 0.73
N SER A 732 21.46 -4.07 1.38
CA SER A 732 22.12 -3.66 2.61
C SER A 732 21.27 -2.55 3.19
N ASP A 733 20.93 -2.66 4.46
CA ASP A 733 20.30 -1.56 5.19
C ASP A 733 21.15 -0.30 4.99
N ASP A 734 20.54 0.73 4.43
CA ASP A 734 21.18 2.04 4.29
C ASP A 734 20.81 2.98 5.42
N GLY A 735 20.08 2.46 6.40
CA GLY A 735 19.62 3.23 7.53
C GLY A 735 18.39 4.07 7.21
N SER A 736 17.84 4.00 6.00
CA SER A 736 16.67 4.84 5.70
C SER A 736 15.44 4.46 6.52
N CYS A 737 15.41 3.34 7.27
CA CYS A 737 14.25 2.86 8.02
C CYS A 737 13.65 3.90 8.99
N ILE A 738 12.48 4.40 8.62
CA ILE A 738 11.62 5.28 9.42
C ILE A 738 10.63 4.38 10.14
N TYR A 739 10.57 4.41 11.47
CA TYR A 739 9.55 3.69 12.22
C TYR A 739 8.48 4.67 12.71
N ALA A 740 7.28 4.16 12.98
CA ALA A 740 6.27 4.94 13.68
C ALA A 740 6.83 5.40 15.05
N GLU A 741 6.55 6.63 15.47
CA GLU A 741 6.98 7.15 16.78
C GLU A 741 6.44 6.27 17.92
N GLU A 742 7.19 6.17 19.04
CA GLU A 742 6.72 5.42 20.20
C GLU A 742 5.43 6.06 20.73
N GLY A 743 4.32 5.33 20.65
CA GLY A 743 3.02 5.89 20.94
C GLY A 743 2.35 6.54 19.73
N PHE A 744 2.72 6.23 18.49
CA PHE A 744 2.07 6.69 17.25
C PHE A 744 2.02 5.57 16.19
N ASP A 745 1.20 5.72 15.14
CA ASP A 745 1.25 4.87 13.92
C ASP A 745 2.06 5.53 12.78
N CYS A 746 2.27 4.82 11.65
CA CYS A 746 3.05 5.32 10.51
C CYS A 746 2.42 6.53 9.80
N ASP A 747 1.15 6.84 10.09
CA ASP A 747 0.42 8.01 9.59
C ASP A 747 0.47 9.20 10.58
N GLY A 748 1.12 9.03 11.74
CA GLY A 748 1.34 10.08 12.73
C GLY A 748 0.21 10.27 13.74
N ASN A 749 -0.64 9.26 13.97
CA ASN A 749 -1.74 9.34 14.95
C ASN A 749 -1.27 9.00 16.39
N SER A 750 -1.54 9.88 17.37
CA SER A 750 -1.11 9.77 18.79
C SER A 750 -1.84 8.70 19.61
N LEU A 751 -1.06 7.95 20.40
CA LEU A 751 -1.48 6.97 21.41
C LEU A 751 -1.34 7.52 22.86
N THR A 752 -0.78 8.73 23.08
CA THR A 752 -0.65 9.39 24.40
C THR A 752 -1.95 10.09 24.84
N VAL A 753 -2.37 9.91 26.09
CA VAL A 753 -3.64 10.47 26.62
C VAL A 753 -3.34 11.45 27.77
N LEU A 754 -3.82 12.69 27.67
CA LEU A 754 -3.66 13.75 28.69
C LEU A 754 -4.85 13.77 29.67
N GLY A 755 -4.59 14.00 30.96
CA GLY A 755 -5.65 14.17 31.97
C GLY A 755 -5.13 14.06 33.41
N CYS A 756 -5.99 14.27 34.41
CA CYS A 756 -5.55 14.23 35.81
C CYS A 756 -5.04 12.83 36.23
N THR A 757 -3.77 12.71 36.63
CA THR A 757 -3.16 11.45 37.09
C THR A 757 -3.24 11.23 38.61
N ASN A 758 -3.80 12.17 39.36
CA ASN A 758 -3.94 12.03 40.81
C ASN A 758 -5.18 11.22 41.18
N SER A 759 -4.98 10.00 41.67
CA SER A 759 -6.04 9.04 42.03
C SER A 759 -7.02 9.52 43.14
N ILE A 760 -6.82 10.71 43.72
CA ILE A 760 -7.67 11.31 44.75
C ILE A 760 -8.53 12.46 44.16
N ALA A 761 -8.23 12.90 42.94
CA ALA A 761 -8.99 13.93 42.25
C ALA A 761 -10.33 13.37 41.75
N CYS A 762 -11.34 14.23 41.73
CA CYS A 762 -12.68 13.92 41.25
C CYS A 762 -12.71 13.62 39.74
N ASN A 763 -11.77 14.18 38.97
CA ASN A 763 -11.62 13.99 37.53
C ASN A 763 -10.37 13.15 37.14
N TYR A 764 -9.93 12.25 38.03
CA TYR A 764 -8.84 11.33 37.73
C TYR A 764 -9.13 10.50 36.46
N ASN A 765 -8.18 10.45 35.54
CA ASN A 765 -8.23 9.64 34.32
C ASN A 765 -7.16 8.53 34.39
N GLY A 766 -7.59 7.27 34.45
CA GLY A 766 -6.69 6.10 34.52
C GLY A 766 -5.97 5.78 33.19
N ALA A 767 -6.50 6.28 32.07
CA ALA A 767 -5.83 6.21 30.77
C ALA A 767 -4.84 7.37 30.56
N ALA A 768 -4.91 8.43 31.36
CA ALA A 768 -3.99 9.54 31.25
C ALA A 768 -2.57 9.09 31.64
N THR A 769 -1.67 9.13 30.66
CA THR A 769 -0.26 8.84 30.86
C THR A 769 0.49 10.05 31.43
N ASP A 770 -0.08 11.27 31.28
CA ASP A 770 0.50 12.53 31.74
C ASP A 770 -0.52 13.48 32.39
N ASP A 771 -0.12 14.10 33.52
CA ASP A 771 -0.93 15.08 34.28
C ASP A 771 -0.95 16.44 33.58
N ASP A 772 -2.12 16.86 33.12
CA ASP A 772 -2.33 18.16 32.49
C ASP A 772 -2.60 19.29 33.51
N GLY A 773 -2.54 18.98 34.81
CA GLY A 773 -2.81 19.92 35.89
C GLY A 773 -4.29 20.23 36.09
N SER A 774 -5.19 19.47 35.44
CA SER A 774 -6.63 19.63 35.56
C SER A 774 -7.22 19.03 36.84
N CYS A 775 -6.42 18.37 37.69
CA CYS A 775 -6.90 17.68 38.89
C CYS A 775 -7.78 18.55 39.81
N ASP A 776 -9.05 18.18 39.89
CA ASP A 776 -10.08 18.83 40.71
C ASP A 776 -10.32 18.02 41.99
N PHE A 777 -10.33 18.70 43.14
CA PHE A 777 -10.47 18.05 44.45
C PHE A 777 -11.61 18.68 45.23
N ASN A 778 -12.32 17.85 45.98
CA ASN A 778 -13.47 18.31 46.76
C ASN A 778 -13.08 19.28 47.90
N GLU A 779 -13.43 20.56 47.79
CA GLU A 779 -13.06 21.62 48.75
C GLU A 779 -14.01 21.75 49.97
N SER A 780 -14.47 20.64 50.56
CA SER A 780 -15.33 20.71 51.75
C SER A 780 -14.52 20.91 53.05
N THR A 781 -14.48 22.16 53.55
CA THR A 781 -13.73 22.55 54.76
C THR A 781 -14.45 22.27 56.10
N THR A 782 -15.61 21.60 56.11
CA THR A 782 -16.35 21.30 57.35
C THR A 782 -16.86 19.87 57.41
N ILE A 783 -16.17 19.05 58.20
CA ILE A 783 -16.57 17.68 58.51
C ILE A 783 -17.68 17.69 59.58
N VAL A 784 -18.84 17.11 59.25
CA VAL A 784 -19.93 16.86 60.21
C VAL A 784 -19.75 15.47 60.84
N THR A 785 -19.05 15.40 61.97
CA THR A 785 -18.96 14.15 62.77
C THR A 785 -20.09 14.09 63.81
N GLY A 786 -20.74 12.94 63.94
CA GLY A 786 -21.80 12.71 64.92
C GLY A 786 -22.39 11.30 64.81
N ALA A 787 -23.13 10.89 65.85
CA ALA A 787 -23.75 9.55 65.91
C ALA A 787 -24.79 9.27 64.80
N GLU A 788 -25.21 10.30 64.05
CA GLU A 788 -26.18 10.22 62.95
C GLU A 788 -25.52 10.40 61.56
N SER A 789 -24.19 10.60 61.51
CA SER A 789 -23.46 10.78 60.25
C SER A 789 -23.37 9.47 59.47
N VAL A 790 -23.62 9.57 58.16
CA VAL A 790 -23.56 8.49 57.19
C VAL A 790 -22.25 8.60 56.43
N TRP A 791 -21.41 7.56 56.50
CA TRP A 791 -20.09 7.54 55.88
C TRP A 791 -20.07 6.59 54.69
N LEU A 792 -19.58 7.09 53.56
CA LEU A 792 -19.24 6.34 52.37
C LEU A 792 -17.83 5.81 52.51
N VAL A 793 -17.63 4.54 52.15
CA VAL A 793 -16.33 3.89 52.15
C VAL A 793 -16.20 3.11 50.86
N GLY A 794 -15.11 3.38 50.15
CA GLY A 794 -14.81 2.84 48.83
C GLY A 794 -13.47 2.12 48.79
N VAL A 795 -13.38 1.08 47.96
CA VAL A 795 -12.10 0.58 47.46
C VAL A 795 -11.96 1.04 46.01
N THR A 796 -10.86 1.70 45.72
CA THR A 796 -10.57 2.25 44.40
C THR A 796 -9.64 1.34 43.62
N LEU A 797 -10.05 0.86 42.44
CA LEU A 797 -9.33 -0.11 41.60
C LEU A 797 -8.46 0.50 40.49
N THR A 798 -7.95 1.72 40.68
CA THR A 798 -7.15 2.45 39.69
C THR A 798 -5.91 1.68 39.23
N GLY A 799 -5.72 1.53 37.91
CA GLY A 799 -4.51 0.97 37.29
C GLY A 799 -4.42 -0.56 37.32
N THR A 800 -5.55 -1.27 37.25
CA THR A 800 -5.55 -2.75 37.18
C THR A 800 -6.25 -3.23 35.91
N GLU A 801 -5.90 -4.43 35.44
CA GLU A 801 -6.58 -5.11 34.31
C GLU A 801 -8.11 -5.24 34.48
N ASN A 802 -8.63 -4.99 35.67
CA ASN A 802 -10.05 -5.07 36.00
C ASN A 802 -10.79 -3.73 35.92
N GLU A 803 -10.11 -2.64 35.58
CA GLU A 803 -10.67 -1.28 35.45
C GLU A 803 -11.65 -1.19 34.27
N ALA A 804 -11.34 -1.86 33.15
CA ALA A 804 -12.26 -1.99 32.01
C ALA A 804 -13.59 -2.71 32.37
N PHE A 805 -13.58 -3.65 33.31
CA PHE A 805 -14.81 -4.33 33.77
C PHE A 805 -15.68 -3.49 34.72
N ALA A 806 -15.13 -2.39 35.27
CA ALA A 806 -15.91 -1.41 36.02
C ALA A 806 -16.58 -0.39 35.08
N ALA A 807 -15.96 -0.12 33.93
CA ALA A 807 -16.47 0.81 32.92
C ALA A 807 -17.82 0.38 32.30
N ASP A 808 -18.01 -0.92 32.02
CA ASP A 808 -19.27 -1.42 31.44
C ASP A 808 -20.50 -1.33 32.37
N CYS A 809 -20.31 -1.11 33.68
CA CYS A 809 -21.39 -0.90 34.65
C CYS A 809 -21.78 0.58 34.83
N GLU A 810 -21.08 1.51 34.16
CA GLU A 810 -21.29 2.96 34.23
C GLU A 810 -22.62 3.41 33.61
N ALA A 811 -23.15 2.64 32.64
CA ALA A 811 -24.41 2.91 31.96
C ALA A 811 -25.67 2.82 32.87
N ASP A 812 -25.55 2.23 34.07
CA ASP A 812 -26.67 2.02 35.02
C ASP A 812 -26.69 3.01 36.22
N GLY A 813 -25.81 4.03 36.22
CA GLY A 813 -25.94 5.23 37.08
C GLY A 813 -25.59 5.06 38.57
N GLY A 814 -24.47 4.40 38.90
CA GLY A 814 -24.12 4.06 40.29
C GLY A 814 -22.71 4.43 40.76
N VAL A 815 -22.54 5.66 41.28
CA VAL A 815 -21.39 6.17 42.08
C VAL A 815 -20.02 6.24 41.36
N ASN A 816 -19.20 7.24 41.74
CA ASN A 816 -17.87 7.63 41.23
C ASN A 816 -17.05 6.51 40.52
N PRO A 817 -16.50 6.77 39.30
CA PRO A 817 -15.87 5.79 38.39
C PRO A 817 -14.70 5.02 39.01
N ASN A 818 -14.11 5.54 40.08
CA ASN A 818 -12.97 4.94 40.74
C ASN A 818 -13.37 4.06 41.94
N VAL A 819 -14.59 3.51 42.04
CA VAL A 819 -15.05 2.83 43.27
C VAL A 819 -15.77 1.50 43.02
N ALA A 820 -15.02 0.41 43.07
CA ALA A 820 -15.53 -0.93 42.73
C ALA A 820 -16.32 -1.63 43.87
N LEU A 821 -16.09 -1.23 45.12
CA LEU A 821 -16.81 -1.72 46.30
C LEU A 821 -17.26 -0.54 47.15
N ASN A 822 -18.57 -0.35 47.26
CA ASN A 822 -19.17 0.72 48.06
C ASN A 822 -19.90 0.17 49.28
N GLY A 823 -19.67 0.76 50.45
CA GLY A 823 -20.34 0.38 51.70
C GLY A 823 -20.68 1.57 52.61
N LEU A 824 -21.59 1.33 53.56
CA LEU A 824 -22.06 2.32 54.52
C LEU A 824 -21.74 1.92 55.96
N PHE A 825 -21.33 2.87 56.80
CA PHE A 825 -21.44 2.73 58.25
C PHE A 825 -22.07 3.96 58.91
N LEU A 826 -22.74 3.73 60.04
CA LEU A 826 -23.44 4.75 60.82
C LEU A 826 -22.72 5.00 62.16
N GLY A 827 -22.44 6.26 62.45
CA GLY A 827 -21.92 6.72 63.74
C GLY A 827 -20.42 7.07 63.75
N ASP A 828 -19.93 7.47 64.92
CA ASP A 828 -18.57 8.00 65.16
C ASP A 828 -17.68 7.03 65.98
N GLY A 829 -18.10 5.77 66.10
CA GLY A 829 -17.39 4.73 66.85
C GLY A 829 -17.44 4.87 68.38
N THR A 830 -18.14 5.85 68.95
CA THR A 830 -18.18 6.08 70.41
C THR A 830 -18.97 5.01 71.19
N ALA A 831 -19.78 4.19 70.51
CA ALA A 831 -20.62 3.14 71.12
C ALA A 831 -20.09 1.69 70.95
N GLY A 832 -18.94 1.50 70.29
CA GLY A 832 -18.37 0.17 70.00
C GLY A 832 -17.82 0.06 68.57
N PRO A 833 -17.22 -1.09 68.20
CA PRO A 833 -16.72 -1.32 66.85
C PRO A 833 -17.86 -1.26 65.83
N MET A 834 -17.68 -0.48 64.78
CA MET A 834 -18.63 -0.37 63.66
C MET A 834 -18.29 -1.41 62.60
N GLN A 835 -19.31 -1.86 61.85
CA GLN A 835 -19.17 -2.81 60.74
C GLN A 835 -19.77 -2.22 59.47
N PHE A 836 -19.23 -2.62 58.32
CA PHE A 836 -19.79 -2.27 57.03
C PHE A 836 -21.18 -2.88 56.84
N SER A 837 -22.08 -2.12 56.22
CA SER A 837 -23.42 -2.55 55.83
C SER A 837 -23.72 -2.11 54.39
N ASN A 838 -24.62 -2.83 53.71
CA ASN A 838 -25.00 -2.57 52.30
C ASN A 838 -23.81 -2.52 51.32
N ILE A 839 -22.83 -3.40 51.54
CA ILE A 839 -21.69 -3.50 50.60
C ILE A 839 -22.22 -4.06 49.30
N THR A 840 -22.02 -3.34 48.20
CA THR A 840 -22.42 -3.78 46.86
C THR A 840 -21.17 -3.86 46.00
N ASP A 841 -20.97 -5.00 45.36
CA ASP A 841 -19.93 -5.19 44.33
C ASP A 841 -20.51 -4.73 42.99
N GLN A 842 -19.92 -3.70 42.40
CA GLN A 842 -20.37 -3.11 41.14
C GLN A 842 -19.73 -3.78 39.92
N THR A 843 -18.81 -4.73 40.10
CA THR A 843 -18.10 -5.42 39.01
C THR A 843 -18.80 -6.70 38.53
N GLY A 844 -20.08 -6.88 38.89
CA GLY A 844 -20.85 -8.07 38.50
C GLY A 844 -20.46 -9.38 39.22
N GLY A 845 -19.62 -9.33 40.27
CA GLY A 845 -19.28 -10.47 41.13
C GLY A 845 -17.79 -10.81 41.22
N LEU A 846 -16.92 -10.04 40.55
CA LEU A 846 -15.46 -10.24 40.56
C LEU A 846 -14.85 -10.05 41.96
N LEU A 847 -15.46 -9.21 42.80
CA LEU A 847 -14.99 -8.88 44.15
C LEU A 847 -15.86 -9.49 45.25
N ALA A 848 -16.70 -10.47 44.93
CA ALA A 848 -17.64 -11.09 45.86
C ALA A 848 -16.96 -11.67 47.12
N ASP A 849 -15.73 -12.18 47.00
CA ASP A 849 -14.95 -12.68 48.15
C ASP A 849 -14.48 -11.53 49.07
N LEU A 850 -14.14 -10.37 48.49
CA LEU A 850 -13.78 -9.16 49.24
C LEU A 850 -15.00 -8.54 49.95
N GLN A 851 -16.17 -8.57 49.31
CA GLN A 851 -17.43 -8.08 49.88
C GLN A 851 -17.78 -8.81 51.20
N VAL A 852 -17.59 -10.13 51.25
CA VAL A 852 -17.83 -10.95 52.44
C VAL A 852 -16.79 -10.68 53.54
N LEU A 853 -15.53 -10.46 53.16
CA LEU A 853 -14.42 -10.12 54.05
C LEU A 853 -14.58 -8.72 54.69
N ALA A 854 -14.95 -7.72 53.90
CA ALA A 854 -15.14 -6.33 54.33
C ALA A 854 -16.30 -6.21 55.34
N GLY A 855 -17.38 -6.99 55.18
CA GLY A 855 -18.49 -7.05 56.12
C GLY A 855 -18.12 -7.56 57.52
N LEU A 856 -16.96 -8.20 57.69
CA LEU A 856 -16.48 -8.74 58.96
C LEU A 856 -15.42 -7.85 59.66
N ALA A 857 -14.92 -6.80 58.98
CA ALA A 857 -13.91 -5.91 59.52
C ALA A 857 -14.47 -5.01 60.64
N SER A 858 -13.63 -4.72 61.64
CA SER A 858 -13.99 -3.81 62.75
C SER A 858 -13.33 -2.44 62.57
N ILE A 859 -14.15 -1.39 62.58
CA ILE A 859 -13.73 0.00 62.38
C ILE A 859 -13.78 0.75 63.70
N SER A 860 -12.74 1.56 63.96
CA SER A 860 -12.71 2.47 65.11
C SER A 860 -12.05 3.79 64.77
N PHE A 861 -12.58 4.88 65.31
CA PHE A 861 -11.99 6.22 65.21
C PHE A 861 -11.04 6.48 66.38
N CYS A 862 -9.89 7.10 66.09
CA CYS A 862 -8.91 7.51 67.08
C CYS A 862 -8.40 8.93 66.75
N GLY A 863 -9.20 9.94 67.12
CA GLY A 863 -8.93 11.33 66.68
C GLY A 863 -9.17 11.45 65.17
N ASP A 864 -8.19 12.02 64.46
CA ASP A 864 -8.26 12.25 63.01
C ASP A 864 -7.90 11.01 62.17
N LEU A 865 -7.70 9.85 62.83
CA LEU A 865 -7.32 8.58 62.19
C LEU A 865 -8.47 7.58 62.23
N ILE A 866 -8.74 6.95 61.09
CA ILE A 866 -9.65 5.80 61.02
C ILE A 866 -8.83 4.52 60.99
N ARG A 867 -9.16 3.59 61.88
CA ARG A 867 -8.48 2.31 61.99
C ARG A 867 -9.39 1.19 61.49
N PHE A 868 -8.90 0.44 60.52
CA PHE A 868 -9.47 -0.82 60.04
C PHE A 868 -8.65 -1.99 60.56
N VAL A 869 -9.32 -3.04 61.01
CA VAL A 869 -8.67 -4.28 61.43
C VAL A 869 -9.19 -5.41 60.55
N ASP A 870 -8.28 -6.05 59.83
CA ASP A 870 -8.56 -7.24 59.03
C ASP A 870 -8.99 -8.38 59.97
N PRO A 871 -10.19 -8.97 59.76
CA PRO A 871 -10.73 -10.02 60.62
C PRO A 871 -10.01 -11.37 60.48
N ILE A 872 -9.25 -11.61 59.41
CA ILE A 872 -8.51 -12.86 59.14
C ILE A 872 -7.05 -12.75 59.57
N SER A 873 -6.34 -11.71 59.13
CA SER A 873 -4.90 -11.57 59.41
C SER A 873 -4.61 -10.83 60.72
N GLY A 874 -5.57 -10.06 61.24
CA GLY A 874 -5.36 -9.14 62.37
C GLY A 874 -4.52 -7.91 62.03
N ALA A 875 -4.15 -7.73 60.76
CA ALA A 875 -3.43 -6.55 60.28
C ALA A 875 -4.29 -5.30 60.49
N THR A 876 -3.63 -4.18 60.78
CA THR A 876 -4.27 -2.89 61.00
C THR A 876 -3.91 -1.93 59.89
N VAL A 877 -4.91 -1.46 59.15
CA VAL A 877 -4.77 -0.39 58.17
C VAL A 877 -5.23 0.91 58.83
N ILE A 878 -4.40 1.95 58.74
CA ILE A 878 -4.70 3.28 59.28
C ILE A 878 -4.91 4.20 58.10
N LEU A 879 -6.08 4.85 58.07
CA LEU A 879 -6.36 5.92 57.13
C LEU A 879 -5.97 7.26 57.76
N SER A 880 -5.27 8.08 56.99
CA SER A 880 -5.00 9.48 57.31
C SER A 880 -5.93 10.38 56.53
N GLU A 881 -6.40 11.45 57.17
CA GLU A 881 -7.23 12.47 56.54
C GLU A 881 -6.39 13.36 55.62
N THR A 882 -6.95 13.68 54.45
CA THR A 882 -6.47 14.71 53.54
C THR A 882 -7.68 15.28 52.80
N ASN A 883 -7.95 16.57 52.98
CA ASN A 883 -9.02 17.31 52.28
C ASN A 883 -10.43 16.70 52.41
N GLY A 884 -10.82 16.25 53.61
CA GLY A 884 -12.15 15.70 53.87
C GLY A 884 -12.34 14.24 53.44
N VAL A 885 -11.28 13.59 52.95
CA VAL A 885 -11.21 12.17 52.58
C VAL A 885 -10.13 11.48 53.41
N TRP A 886 -10.43 10.31 53.96
CA TRP A 886 -9.48 9.50 54.72
C TRP A 886 -9.01 8.36 53.83
N GLN A 887 -7.70 8.22 53.60
CA GLN A 887 -7.15 7.19 52.72
C GLN A 887 -5.99 6.43 53.38
N SER A 888 -5.77 5.18 52.95
CA SER A 888 -4.64 4.39 53.40
C SER A 888 -3.35 4.96 52.82
N ALA A 889 -2.32 5.09 53.65
CA ALA A 889 -1.00 5.60 53.20
C ALA A 889 -0.24 4.63 52.29
N VAL A 890 -0.72 3.39 52.16
CA VAL A 890 -0.19 2.37 51.26
C VAL A 890 -1.37 1.66 50.56
N PRO A 891 -1.16 1.16 49.33
CA PRO A 891 -2.15 0.34 48.66
C PRO A 891 -2.46 -0.92 49.48
N ILE A 892 -3.72 -1.37 49.42
CA ILE A 892 -4.18 -2.56 50.14
C ILE A 892 -4.18 -3.82 49.26
N ILE A 893 -4.35 -3.67 47.95
CA ILE A 893 -4.29 -4.74 46.93
C ILE A 893 -3.83 -4.09 45.61
N GLY A 894 -2.75 -4.54 44.97
CA GLY A 894 -2.25 -3.88 43.75
C GLY A 894 -2.02 -2.36 43.96
N PRO A 895 -2.28 -1.50 42.97
CA PRO A 895 -2.35 -0.03 43.12
C PRO A 895 -3.62 0.49 43.84
N SER A 896 -4.46 -0.38 44.40
CA SER A 896 -5.75 0.02 45.00
C SER A 896 -5.63 0.54 46.43
N PHE A 897 -6.32 1.65 46.71
CA PHE A 897 -6.34 2.29 48.03
C PHE A 897 -7.71 2.17 48.70
N LEU A 898 -7.70 2.09 50.03
CA LEU A 898 -8.92 2.17 50.84
C LEU A 898 -9.18 3.63 51.20
N TRP A 899 -10.40 4.13 50.99
CA TRP A 899 -10.77 5.47 51.41
C TRP A 899 -12.16 5.57 52.03
N ALA A 900 -12.40 6.62 52.81
CA ALA A 900 -13.67 6.90 53.47
C ALA A 900 -13.95 8.41 53.54
N ALA A 901 -15.22 8.81 53.38
CA ALA A 901 -15.66 10.20 53.54
C ALA A 901 -17.13 10.28 53.99
N PRO A 902 -17.57 11.32 54.71
CA PRO A 902 -18.97 11.52 55.02
C PRO A 902 -19.77 11.85 53.75
N ILE A 903 -21.00 11.35 53.62
CA ILE A 903 -21.86 11.63 52.44
C ILE A 903 -22.14 13.14 52.26
N THR A 904 -22.11 13.90 53.36
CA THR A 904 -22.28 15.36 53.37
C THR A 904 -21.08 16.11 52.79
N SER A 905 -19.98 15.42 52.49
CA SER A 905 -18.85 16.00 51.78
C SER A 905 -19.12 16.13 50.29
N PHE A 906 -20.12 15.45 49.73
CA PHE A 906 -20.46 15.50 48.31
C PHE A 906 -21.76 16.29 48.09
N ASN A 907 -21.80 17.09 47.03
CA ASN A 907 -23.03 17.67 46.50
C ASN A 907 -23.81 16.59 45.71
N MET A 908 -25.12 16.73 45.59
CA MET A 908 -25.94 15.81 44.78
C MET A 908 -26.15 16.43 43.39
N GLY A 909 -25.70 15.76 42.34
CA GLY A 909 -25.70 16.29 40.97
C GLY A 909 -25.34 15.22 39.94
N CYS A 910 -24.63 15.63 38.89
CA CYS A 910 -24.02 14.72 37.92
C CYS A 910 -22.51 15.01 37.85
N GLY A 911 -21.71 14.06 38.31
CA GLY A 911 -20.24 14.13 38.28
C GLY A 911 -19.60 13.51 37.05
N ASP A 912 -20.41 13.06 36.10
CA ASP A 912 -19.94 12.51 34.84
C ASP A 912 -19.94 13.60 33.75
N PRO A 913 -18.76 14.01 33.24
CA PRO A 913 -18.63 15.05 32.22
C PRO A 913 -19.23 14.67 30.86
N MET A 914 -19.34 13.37 30.58
CA MET A 914 -19.88 12.85 29.33
C MET A 914 -21.41 12.77 29.39
N ALA A 915 -22.00 12.73 30.58
CA ALA A 915 -23.45 12.66 30.77
C ALA A 915 -24.18 14.00 30.57
N CYS A 916 -25.42 13.91 30.09
CA CYS A 916 -26.33 15.04 30.03
C CYS A 916 -26.63 15.56 31.45
N GLY A 917 -26.53 16.88 31.62
CA GLY A 917 -26.77 17.51 32.92
C GLY A 917 -25.59 17.45 33.89
N PHE A 918 -24.37 17.19 33.40
CA PHE A 918 -23.12 17.38 34.14
C PHE A 918 -23.12 18.71 34.91
N THR A 919 -22.81 18.64 36.20
CA THR A 919 -22.77 19.81 37.07
C THR A 919 -21.36 20.10 37.53
N ASP A 920 -20.67 19.11 38.08
CA ASP A 920 -19.33 19.25 38.66
C ASP A 920 -18.72 17.87 38.91
N PHE A 921 -17.44 17.65 38.61
CA PHE A 921 -16.76 16.35 38.77
C PHE A 921 -16.84 15.79 40.20
N CYS A 922 -16.97 16.66 41.21
CA CYS A 922 -17.07 16.26 42.61
C CYS A 922 -18.52 16.02 43.10
N ASP A 923 -19.52 16.15 42.22
CA ASP A 923 -20.90 15.84 42.55
C ASP A 923 -21.16 14.33 42.54
N LEU A 924 -21.99 13.86 43.48
CA LEU A 924 -22.45 12.48 43.52
C LEU A 924 -23.43 12.28 42.34
N SER A 925 -23.04 11.47 41.35
CA SER A 925 -23.76 11.15 40.10
C SER A 925 -25.11 10.47 40.26
N VAL A 926 -26.05 11.13 40.93
CA VAL A 926 -27.42 10.65 41.17
C VAL A 926 -28.44 11.28 40.21
N MET A 927 -27.98 12.22 39.37
CA MET A 927 -28.81 12.98 38.42
C MET A 927 -28.29 12.96 36.98
N CYS A 928 -27.31 12.12 36.65
CA CYS A 928 -26.78 11.99 35.28
C CYS A 928 -27.82 11.38 34.33
N ASP A 929 -27.89 11.89 33.11
CA ASP A 929 -28.75 11.40 32.04
C ASP A 929 -27.88 10.88 30.88
N TYR A 930 -28.09 9.62 30.50
CA TYR A 930 -27.28 8.87 29.53
C TYR A 930 -28.14 8.41 28.35
N THR A 931 -29.19 9.17 28.03
CA THR A 931 -30.05 8.80 26.91
C THR A 931 -29.26 8.96 25.60
N ASP A 932 -28.94 7.82 24.99
CA ASP A 932 -28.41 7.65 23.63
C ASP A 932 -29.44 6.80 22.88
N THR A 933 -30.17 7.43 21.97
CA THR A 933 -31.32 6.83 21.30
C THR A 933 -30.92 5.95 20.11
N ASP A 934 -29.81 6.23 19.44
CA ASP A 934 -29.40 5.53 18.22
C ASP A 934 -28.14 4.65 18.36
N GLY A 935 -27.44 4.75 19.49
CA GLY A 935 -26.37 3.87 19.91
C GLY A 935 -25.02 4.18 19.30
N ASP A 936 -24.81 5.40 18.80
CA ASP A 936 -23.54 5.85 18.21
C ASP A 936 -22.51 6.31 19.26
N SER A 937 -22.88 6.23 20.55
CA SER A 937 -22.05 6.60 21.70
C SER A 937 -21.88 8.12 21.90
N VAL A 938 -22.67 8.94 21.21
CA VAL A 938 -22.89 10.37 21.50
C VAL A 938 -24.27 10.51 22.16
N LEU A 939 -24.38 11.25 23.26
CA LEU A 939 -25.67 11.41 23.93
C LEU A 939 -26.59 12.36 23.16
N ASP A 940 -27.90 12.10 23.16
CA ASP A 940 -28.95 12.89 22.48
C ASP A 940 -28.87 14.42 22.74
N CYS A 941 -28.28 14.84 23.87
CA CYS A 941 -28.14 16.26 24.23
C CYS A 941 -26.86 16.93 23.70
N GLN A 942 -25.91 16.15 23.19
CA GLN A 942 -24.60 16.55 22.70
C GLN A 942 -24.48 16.41 21.16
N GLU A 943 -25.52 15.87 20.52
CA GLU A 943 -25.61 15.73 19.07
C GLU A 943 -25.76 17.08 18.34
N VAL A 944 -24.98 17.25 17.29
CA VAL A 944 -25.05 18.33 16.31
C VAL A 944 -25.46 17.70 14.98
N VAL A 945 -26.75 17.79 14.65
CA VAL A 945 -27.30 17.25 13.40
C VAL A 945 -26.73 17.99 12.19
N GLY A 946 -26.05 17.29 11.29
CA GLY A 946 -25.55 17.86 10.04
C GLY A 946 -24.85 16.84 9.14
N CYS A 947 -24.58 17.20 7.89
CA CYS A 947 -23.87 16.31 6.98
C CYS A 947 -22.38 16.22 7.37
N GLN A 948 -21.89 15.00 7.58
CA GLN A 948 -20.49 14.73 7.95
C GLN A 948 -19.60 14.39 6.76
N ASP A 949 -20.12 14.30 5.55
CA ASP A 949 -19.33 14.02 4.36
C ASP A 949 -18.71 15.32 3.80
N SER A 950 -17.37 15.41 3.81
CA SER A 950 -16.60 16.57 3.33
C SER A 950 -16.77 16.84 1.82
N SER A 951 -17.25 15.85 1.06
CA SER A 951 -17.56 15.98 -0.35
C SER A 951 -18.99 16.49 -0.63
N ALA A 952 -19.83 16.60 0.40
CA ALA A 952 -21.18 17.16 0.27
C ALA A 952 -21.17 18.69 0.29
N ASP A 953 -22.06 19.31 -0.49
CA ASP A 953 -22.20 20.77 -0.57
C ASP A 953 -22.76 21.41 0.71
N ASN A 954 -23.38 20.62 1.59
CA ASN A 954 -23.83 21.05 2.92
C ASN A 954 -23.03 20.42 4.05
N TYR A 955 -21.81 19.97 3.77
CA TYR A 955 -20.86 19.49 4.78
C TYR A 955 -20.79 20.45 5.95
N ASN A 956 -20.89 19.90 7.15
CA ASN A 956 -20.70 20.59 8.40
C ASN A 956 -19.65 19.84 9.22
N GLU A 957 -18.45 20.40 9.27
CA GLU A 957 -17.30 19.89 10.05
C GLU A 957 -17.59 19.68 11.55
N ASN A 958 -18.66 20.28 12.07
CA ASN A 958 -19.05 20.17 13.47
C ASN A 958 -20.24 19.21 13.71
N ALA A 959 -20.68 18.46 12.70
CA ALA A 959 -21.80 17.54 12.85
C ALA A 959 -21.37 16.29 13.62
N THR A 960 -22.12 15.94 14.66
CA THR A 960 -21.91 14.73 15.48
C THR A 960 -23.06 13.74 15.39
N ASP A 961 -24.16 14.08 14.70
CA ASP A 961 -25.25 13.19 14.29
C ASP A 961 -25.52 13.38 12.79
N ALA A 962 -25.77 12.29 12.08
CA ALA A 962 -25.91 12.23 10.64
C ALA A 962 -27.15 12.98 10.14
N GLY A 963 -26.95 14.21 9.69
CA GLY A 963 -27.91 14.96 8.90
C GLY A 963 -27.84 14.60 7.42
N ASP A 964 -28.92 14.88 6.68
CA ASP A 964 -28.98 14.66 5.22
C ASP A 964 -27.82 15.40 4.52
N CYS A 965 -26.93 14.66 3.86
CA CYS A 965 -25.90 15.21 2.97
C CYS A 965 -26.50 15.60 1.63
N ASN A 966 -26.12 16.75 1.08
CA ASN A 966 -26.57 17.27 -0.20
C ASN A 966 -25.39 17.30 -1.17
N TYR A 967 -25.51 16.58 -2.28
CA TYR A 967 -24.60 16.66 -3.42
C TYR A 967 -25.43 17.21 -4.59
N ASN A 968 -25.15 18.44 -4.97
CA ASN A 968 -25.84 19.12 -6.06
C ASN A 968 -25.29 18.60 -7.39
N GLY A 969 -26.19 18.17 -8.26
CA GLY A 969 -25.84 17.69 -9.59
C GLY A 969 -27.04 17.13 -10.32
N CYS A 970 -26.87 16.69 -11.56
CA CYS A 970 -28.00 16.12 -12.29
C CYS A 970 -28.34 14.72 -11.77
N MET A 971 -29.51 14.61 -11.13
CA MET A 971 -29.99 13.36 -10.54
C MET A 971 -30.69 12.41 -11.52
N ASP A 972 -30.89 12.81 -12.78
CA ASP A 972 -31.62 11.99 -13.75
C ASP A 972 -30.67 11.05 -14.51
N PRO A 973 -30.75 9.71 -14.31
CA PRO A 973 -29.92 8.73 -15.01
C PRO A 973 -30.07 8.75 -16.53
N GLY A 974 -31.13 9.39 -17.04
CA GLY A 974 -31.35 9.60 -18.46
C GLY A 974 -30.65 10.84 -19.05
N ALA A 975 -30.05 11.70 -18.23
CA ALA A 975 -29.32 12.88 -18.68
C ALA A 975 -27.90 12.54 -19.14
N GLN A 976 -27.34 13.37 -20.02
CA GLN A 976 -25.96 13.23 -20.54
C GLN A 976 -24.91 13.64 -19.51
N ASN A 977 -25.28 14.45 -18.53
CA ASN A 977 -24.45 14.87 -17.40
C ASN A 977 -24.97 14.29 -16.08
N TYR A 978 -25.55 13.09 -16.11
CA TYR A 978 -25.97 12.39 -14.89
C TYR A 978 -24.78 12.22 -13.95
N GLU A 979 -24.97 12.62 -12.71
CA GLU A 979 -23.98 12.49 -11.65
C GLU A 979 -24.51 11.44 -10.66
N PRO A 980 -23.94 10.22 -10.67
CA PRO A 980 -24.43 9.12 -9.82
C PRO A 980 -24.40 9.42 -8.31
N GLY A 981 -23.58 10.39 -7.89
CA GLY A 981 -23.47 10.84 -6.50
C GLY A 981 -24.42 12.00 -6.13
N ALA A 982 -25.11 12.61 -7.10
CA ALA A 982 -25.99 13.75 -6.84
C ALA A 982 -27.31 13.30 -6.18
N ASN A 983 -27.71 13.97 -5.11
CA ASN A 983 -28.99 13.74 -4.43
C ASN A 983 -29.84 15.01 -4.28
N VAL A 984 -29.34 16.14 -4.79
CA VAL A 984 -30.09 17.39 -4.99
C VAL A 984 -29.94 17.84 -6.46
N ASP A 985 -31.05 17.96 -7.17
CA ASP A 985 -31.06 18.41 -8.57
C ASP A 985 -30.80 19.92 -8.66
N ASP A 986 -29.68 20.30 -9.28
CA ASP A 986 -29.26 21.69 -9.46
C ASP A 986 -29.85 22.34 -10.73
N GLY A 987 -30.63 21.58 -11.51
CA GLY A 987 -31.25 22.02 -12.77
C GLY A 987 -30.28 22.03 -13.96
N SER A 988 -29.08 21.45 -13.81
CA SER A 988 -28.09 21.37 -14.89
C SER A 988 -28.37 20.25 -15.90
N CYS A 989 -29.33 19.35 -15.63
CA CYS A 989 -29.62 18.18 -16.46
C CYS A 989 -29.77 18.50 -17.95
N ALA A 990 -28.92 17.88 -18.77
CA ALA A 990 -28.85 18.02 -20.21
C ALA A 990 -29.29 16.74 -20.91
N TYR A 991 -30.15 16.88 -21.91
CA TYR A 991 -30.74 15.74 -22.62
C TYR A 991 -30.56 15.85 -24.13
N LEU A 992 -30.47 14.71 -24.79
CA LEU A 992 -30.47 14.63 -26.24
C LEU A 992 -31.91 14.75 -26.76
N VAL A 993 -32.13 15.79 -27.57
CA VAL A 993 -33.43 16.07 -28.19
C VAL A 993 -33.31 15.86 -29.69
N SER A 994 -34.03 14.87 -30.20
CA SER A 994 -34.18 14.60 -31.63
C SER A 994 -35.33 15.43 -32.21
N PHE A 995 -34.96 16.39 -33.05
CA PHE A 995 -35.86 17.23 -33.82
C PHE A 995 -36.10 16.61 -35.19
N ARG A 996 -37.35 16.26 -35.48
CA ARG A 996 -37.81 15.60 -36.71
C ARG A 996 -38.82 16.48 -37.42
N VAL A 997 -38.70 16.56 -38.74
CA VAL A 997 -39.70 17.17 -39.63
C VAL A 997 -39.92 16.31 -40.86
N ASN A 998 -41.18 16.12 -41.23
CA ASN A 998 -41.54 15.37 -42.42
C ASN A 998 -41.77 16.33 -43.59
N MET A 999 -40.92 16.22 -44.60
CA MET A 999 -40.89 17.04 -45.81
C MET A 999 -41.58 16.36 -47.00
N SER A 1000 -42.30 15.25 -46.82
CA SER A 1000 -42.90 14.46 -47.93
C SER A 1000 -43.84 15.25 -48.84
N ASN A 1001 -44.41 16.37 -48.36
CA ASN A 1001 -45.32 17.23 -49.13
C ASN A 1001 -44.63 18.45 -49.75
N GLU A 1002 -43.33 18.61 -49.53
CA GLU A 1002 -42.56 19.78 -49.92
C GLU A 1002 -41.46 19.38 -50.93
N THR A 1003 -41.05 20.33 -51.78
CA THR A 1003 -39.81 20.17 -52.55
C THR A 1003 -38.66 20.71 -51.71
N VAL A 1004 -37.74 19.83 -51.31
CA VAL A 1004 -36.58 20.21 -50.48
C VAL A 1004 -35.62 21.09 -51.28
N SER A 1005 -35.18 22.19 -50.68
CA SER A 1005 -34.20 23.13 -51.23
C SER A 1005 -32.86 22.44 -51.50
N ALA A 1006 -32.13 22.91 -52.51
CA ALA A 1006 -30.76 22.42 -52.76
C ALA A 1006 -29.80 22.69 -51.59
N ALA A 1007 -30.12 23.68 -50.73
CA ALA A 1007 -29.36 23.96 -49.52
C ALA A 1007 -29.74 23.05 -48.33
N GLY A 1008 -30.72 22.15 -48.48
CA GLY A 1008 -31.16 21.25 -47.41
C GLY A 1008 -32.20 21.89 -46.47
N VAL A 1009 -32.48 21.22 -45.35
CA VAL A 1009 -33.45 21.63 -44.32
C VAL A 1009 -32.68 22.04 -43.08
N HIS A 1010 -33.00 23.16 -42.46
CA HIS A 1010 -32.33 23.65 -41.26
C HIS A 1010 -33.31 23.82 -40.09
N ILE A 1011 -32.77 23.97 -38.88
CA ILE A 1011 -33.53 24.32 -37.67
C ILE A 1011 -32.95 25.59 -37.04
N ALA A 1012 -33.84 26.51 -36.67
CA ALA A 1012 -33.53 27.76 -35.96
C ALA A 1012 -34.39 27.87 -34.70
N GLY A 1013 -33.79 28.10 -33.54
CA GLY A 1013 -34.50 28.20 -32.26
C GLY A 1013 -33.74 29.01 -31.21
N SER A 1014 -34.29 29.05 -29.99
CA SER A 1014 -33.70 29.80 -28.88
C SER A 1014 -32.32 29.27 -28.45
N PHE A 1015 -32.03 27.99 -28.70
CA PHE A 1015 -30.80 27.32 -28.27
C PHE A 1015 -29.56 27.63 -29.14
N GLN A 1016 -29.75 28.22 -30.32
CA GLN A 1016 -28.68 28.66 -31.21
C GLN A 1016 -28.85 30.12 -31.67
N GLY A 1017 -29.65 30.91 -30.94
CA GLY A 1017 -29.83 32.33 -31.21
C GLY A 1017 -30.64 32.65 -32.48
N TRP A 1018 -31.50 31.74 -32.92
CA TRP A 1018 -32.36 31.89 -34.11
C TRP A 1018 -31.58 32.11 -35.42
N ASP A 1019 -30.45 31.44 -35.60
CA ASP A 1019 -29.70 31.45 -36.88
C ASP A 1019 -30.08 30.24 -37.76
N PRO A 1020 -30.73 30.43 -38.92
CA PRO A 1020 -31.14 29.35 -39.81
C PRO A 1020 -29.99 28.73 -40.61
N GLY A 1021 -28.79 29.32 -40.63
CA GLY A 1021 -27.64 28.79 -41.37
C GLY A 1021 -26.75 27.86 -40.54
N VAL A 1022 -27.00 27.73 -39.22
CA VAL A 1022 -26.09 27.04 -38.30
C VAL A 1022 -26.34 25.53 -38.24
N THR A 1023 -27.60 25.11 -38.15
CA THR A 1023 -27.93 23.70 -37.86
C THR A 1023 -28.70 23.07 -39.01
N ASN A 1024 -28.01 22.27 -39.82
CA ASN A 1024 -28.60 21.44 -40.87
C ASN A 1024 -29.32 20.22 -40.26
N VAL A 1025 -30.45 19.84 -40.85
CA VAL A 1025 -31.31 18.73 -40.46
C VAL A 1025 -31.26 17.67 -41.59
N PRO A 1026 -30.35 16.69 -41.50
CA PRO A 1026 -30.13 15.71 -42.57
C PRO A 1026 -31.34 14.81 -42.80
N TYR A 1027 -31.44 14.28 -44.02
CA TYR A 1027 -32.48 13.33 -44.42
C TYR A 1027 -32.21 11.94 -43.81
N VAL A 1028 -33.21 11.36 -43.16
CA VAL A 1028 -33.09 10.05 -42.47
C VAL A 1028 -34.00 8.95 -43.04
N GLY A 1029 -34.76 9.25 -44.11
CA GLY A 1029 -35.62 8.28 -44.79
C GLY A 1029 -37.11 8.58 -44.68
N TYR A 1030 -37.91 7.95 -45.54
CA TYR A 1030 -39.39 8.10 -45.57
C TYR A 1030 -39.89 9.55 -45.56
N GLY A 1031 -39.16 10.47 -46.20
CA GLY A 1031 -39.50 11.90 -46.22
C GLY A 1031 -39.20 12.67 -44.94
N VAL A 1032 -38.57 12.06 -43.93
CA VAL A 1032 -38.26 12.69 -42.63
C VAL A 1032 -36.81 13.17 -42.61
N HIS A 1033 -36.62 14.36 -42.04
CA HIS A 1033 -35.34 14.95 -41.70
C HIS A 1033 -35.19 15.00 -40.19
N GLU A 1034 -34.03 14.65 -39.66
CA GLU A 1034 -33.77 14.55 -38.22
C GLU A 1034 -32.42 15.14 -37.83
N VAL A 1035 -32.37 15.87 -36.71
CA VAL A 1035 -31.13 16.30 -36.05
C VAL A 1035 -31.25 16.09 -34.54
N VAL A 1036 -30.15 15.70 -33.90
CA VAL A 1036 -30.07 15.55 -32.45
C VAL A 1036 -29.30 16.73 -31.88
N ILE A 1037 -29.87 17.38 -30.86
CA ILE A 1037 -29.28 18.54 -30.19
C ILE A 1037 -29.35 18.31 -28.68
N GLN A 1038 -28.23 18.52 -27.99
CA GLN A 1038 -28.17 18.48 -26.53
C GLN A 1038 -28.72 19.79 -25.95
N LEU A 1039 -29.76 19.71 -25.13
CA LEU A 1039 -30.42 20.85 -24.50
C LEU A 1039 -30.56 20.63 -22.99
N GLN A 1040 -30.37 21.68 -22.19
CA GLN A 1040 -30.68 21.64 -20.77
C GLN A 1040 -32.20 21.53 -20.55
N GLN A 1041 -32.61 21.01 -19.41
CA GLN A 1041 -34.01 20.99 -18.99
C GLN A 1041 -34.61 22.40 -19.11
N GLY A 1042 -35.75 22.52 -19.79
CA GLY A 1042 -36.32 23.83 -20.07
C GLY A 1042 -37.24 23.86 -21.27
N THR A 1043 -37.87 25.01 -21.50
CA THR A 1043 -38.78 25.21 -22.65
C THR A 1043 -38.08 26.02 -23.74
N TYR A 1044 -38.03 25.45 -24.95
CA TYR A 1044 -37.40 26.04 -26.12
C TYR A 1044 -38.40 26.28 -27.23
N GLU A 1045 -38.18 27.34 -27.99
CA GLU A 1045 -38.93 27.65 -29.20
C GLU A 1045 -38.04 27.46 -30.43
N TYR A 1046 -38.60 26.90 -31.50
CA TYR A 1046 -37.86 26.60 -32.73
C TYR A 1046 -38.75 26.60 -33.99
N LYS A 1047 -38.09 26.60 -35.15
CA LYS A 1047 -38.67 26.48 -36.50
C LYS A 1047 -37.76 25.68 -37.41
N PHE A 1048 -38.36 24.87 -38.27
CA PHE A 1048 -37.68 24.32 -39.44
C PHE A 1048 -37.70 25.30 -40.62
N VAL A 1049 -36.64 25.27 -41.43
CA VAL A 1049 -36.43 26.15 -42.59
C VAL A 1049 -36.06 25.29 -43.79
N ASN A 1050 -36.76 25.45 -44.91
CA ASN A 1050 -36.45 24.73 -46.16
C ASN A 1050 -35.41 25.52 -46.98
N GLY A 1051 -34.17 25.49 -46.50
CA GLY A 1051 -33.02 26.27 -46.94
C GLY A 1051 -32.16 26.66 -45.74
N ASP A 1052 -31.13 27.49 -45.96
CA ASP A 1052 -30.18 27.98 -44.95
C ASP A 1052 -30.40 29.47 -44.59
N ALA A 1053 -31.49 30.08 -45.07
CA ALA A 1053 -31.82 31.49 -44.88
C ALA A 1053 -33.32 31.71 -44.69
N TRP A 1054 -33.67 32.82 -44.03
CA TRP A 1054 -35.05 33.26 -43.84
C TRP A 1054 -35.77 33.57 -45.16
N GLY A 1055 -37.07 33.31 -45.21
CA GLY A 1055 -37.95 33.45 -46.38
C GLY A 1055 -38.60 32.14 -46.83
N MET A 1056 -38.11 31.01 -46.31
CA MET A 1056 -38.63 29.65 -46.53
C MET A 1056 -38.84 28.89 -45.20
N GLU A 1057 -38.96 29.63 -44.10
CA GLU A 1057 -39.27 29.06 -42.78
C GLU A 1057 -40.69 28.53 -42.72
N GLU A 1058 -40.90 27.55 -41.85
CA GLU A 1058 -42.24 27.05 -41.58
C GLU A 1058 -43.09 28.07 -40.80
N SER A 1059 -44.40 27.98 -41.03
CA SER A 1059 -45.43 28.70 -40.29
C SER A 1059 -46.44 27.70 -39.75
N VAL A 1060 -46.22 27.23 -38.52
CA VAL A 1060 -47.20 26.44 -37.79
C VAL A 1060 -48.27 27.36 -37.19
N GLY A 1061 -49.56 26.99 -37.30
CA GLY A 1061 -50.70 27.81 -36.87
C GLY A 1061 -50.92 27.85 -35.36
N ASP A 1062 -52.17 27.79 -34.91
CA ASP A 1062 -52.60 27.91 -33.50
C ASP A 1062 -51.99 26.88 -32.52
N CYS A 1063 -51.29 25.87 -33.04
CA CYS A 1063 -50.61 24.83 -32.28
C CYS A 1063 -49.16 25.18 -31.90
N GLY A 1064 -48.62 26.29 -32.42
CA GLY A 1064 -47.34 26.86 -32.00
C GLY A 1064 -47.52 28.12 -31.17
N ASN A 1065 -46.51 28.50 -30.37
CA ASN A 1065 -46.51 29.78 -29.67
C ASN A 1065 -46.04 30.88 -30.64
N GLY A 1066 -46.93 31.77 -31.06
CA GLY A 1066 -46.60 32.86 -31.98
C GLY A 1066 -46.11 32.42 -33.36
N GLY A 1067 -46.43 31.18 -33.78
CA GLY A 1067 -45.97 30.59 -35.05
C GLY A 1067 -44.65 29.81 -34.96
N ASN A 1068 -44.09 29.68 -33.76
CA ASN A 1068 -42.94 28.82 -33.45
C ASN A 1068 -43.41 27.49 -32.85
N ARG A 1069 -42.69 26.40 -33.11
CA ARG A 1069 -42.86 25.15 -32.38
C ARG A 1069 -42.28 25.32 -30.97
N VAL A 1070 -42.89 24.67 -29.99
CA VAL A 1070 -42.45 24.68 -28.59
C VAL A 1070 -42.13 23.27 -28.15
N ILE A 1071 -41.03 23.11 -27.41
CA ILE A 1071 -40.67 21.85 -26.77
C ILE A 1071 -40.26 22.10 -25.33
N THR A 1072 -40.78 21.30 -24.40
CA THR A 1072 -40.37 21.32 -22.99
C THR A 1072 -39.53 20.07 -22.75
N VAL A 1073 -38.23 20.28 -22.53
CA VAL A 1073 -37.23 19.25 -22.26
C VAL A 1073 -37.33 18.82 -20.81
N THR A 1074 -37.71 17.56 -20.62
CA THR A 1074 -37.81 16.90 -19.31
C THR A 1074 -37.12 15.54 -19.33
N GLY A 1075 -36.26 15.27 -20.32
CA GLY A 1075 -35.73 13.95 -20.64
C GLY A 1075 -35.15 13.90 -22.05
N ASN A 1076 -34.52 12.77 -22.42
CA ASN A 1076 -34.22 12.48 -23.81
C ASN A 1076 -35.54 12.38 -24.58
N MET A 1077 -35.67 13.15 -25.65
CA MET A 1077 -36.94 13.29 -26.36
C MET A 1077 -36.76 13.17 -27.85
N VAL A 1078 -37.79 12.63 -28.49
CA VAL A 1078 -37.87 12.56 -29.93
C VAL A 1078 -39.19 13.20 -30.34
N THR A 1079 -39.11 14.24 -31.15
CA THR A 1079 -40.30 14.88 -31.70
C THR A 1079 -40.97 13.96 -32.73
N SER A 1080 -42.30 14.06 -32.84
CA SER A 1080 -43.09 13.10 -33.63
C SER A 1080 -42.83 13.14 -35.14
N GLY A 1081 -42.06 14.09 -35.68
CA GLY A 1081 -41.84 14.22 -37.12
C GLY A 1081 -43.05 14.80 -37.86
N ALA A 1082 -43.66 15.85 -37.30
CA ALA A 1082 -44.80 16.51 -37.91
C ALA A 1082 -44.48 17.03 -39.32
N CYS A 1083 -45.53 17.19 -40.13
CA CYS A 1083 -45.42 17.68 -41.49
C CYS A 1083 -44.91 19.14 -41.49
N PHE A 1084 -44.05 19.51 -42.44
CA PHE A 1084 -43.63 20.91 -42.60
C PHE A 1084 -44.85 21.83 -42.77
N ASN A 1085 -44.85 23.00 -42.11
CA ASN A 1085 -46.03 23.90 -41.99
C ASN A 1085 -47.25 23.35 -41.23
N SER A 1086 -47.12 22.21 -40.53
CA SER A 1086 -48.22 21.60 -39.76
C SER A 1086 -47.74 21.07 -38.41
N CYS A 1087 -48.65 20.99 -37.45
CA CYS A 1087 -48.40 20.26 -36.20
C CYS A 1087 -48.84 18.79 -36.28
N ASP A 1088 -49.60 18.44 -37.32
CA ASP A 1088 -50.05 17.07 -37.56
C ASP A 1088 -49.00 16.28 -38.37
N GLN A 1089 -48.99 14.97 -38.20
CA GLN A 1089 -48.20 14.05 -39.04
C GLN A 1089 -48.66 14.12 -40.49
N CYS A 1090 -47.75 13.82 -41.42
CA CYS A 1090 -48.14 13.70 -42.83
C CYS A 1090 -49.09 12.50 -43.05
N PRO A 1091 -50.07 12.62 -43.95
CA PRO A 1091 -50.83 11.46 -44.42
C PRO A 1091 -49.92 10.46 -45.15
N GLY A 1092 -50.05 9.16 -44.86
CA GLY A 1092 -49.24 8.10 -45.45
C GLY A 1092 -49.68 6.70 -45.00
N CYS A 1093 -49.16 5.65 -45.65
CA CYS A 1093 -49.49 4.26 -45.29
C CYS A 1093 -48.71 3.85 -44.04
N THR A 1094 -49.39 3.36 -43.00
CA THR A 1094 -48.74 2.86 -41.78
C THR A 1094 -48.65 1.33 -41.74
N ASP A 1095 -49.04 0.65 -42.83
CA ASP A 1095 -49.00 -0.80 -42.93
C ASP A 1095 -47.65 -1.24 -43.53
N PRO A 1096 -46.77 -1.90 -42.75
CA PRO A 1096 -45.46 -2.36 -43.22
C PRO A 1096 -45.54 -3.47 -44.26
N THR A 1097 -46.74 -3.92 -44.63
CA THR A 1097 -46.94 -4.88 -45.73
C THR A 1097 -47.17 -4.21 -47.08
N PHE A 1098 -46.98 -2.89 -47.20
CA PHE A 1098 -47.16 -2.14 -48.45
C PHE A 1098 -45.94 -1.27 -48.80
N ALA A 1099 -45.63 -1.13 -50.08
CA ALA A 1099 -44.44 -0.39 -50.55
C ALA A 1099 -44.46 1.10 -50.15
N GLU A 1100 -45.64 1.69 -49.93
CA GLU A 1100 -45.80 3.08 -49.50
C GLU A 1100 -45.71 3.26 -47.97
N TYR A 1101 -45.29 2.22 -47.24
CA TYR A 1101 -45.12 2.25 -45.79
C TYR A 1101 -44.24 3.43 -45.35
N ASN A 1102 -44.77 4.25 -44.46
CA ASN A 1102 -44.06 5.28 -43.73
C ASN A 1102 -44.40 5.16 -42.24
N PRO A 1103 -43.42 4.79 -41.39
CA PRO A 1103 -43.64 4.64 -39.94
C PRO A 1103 -43.99 5.96 -39.23
N PHE A 1104 -43.83 7.12 -39.90
CA PHE A 1104 -44.04 8.46 -39.36
C PHE A 1104 -45.32 9.13 -39.93
N SER A 1105 -46.37 8.35 -40.15
CA SER A 1105 -47.67 8.82 -40.68
C SER A 1105 -48.82 8.47 -39.71
N ALA A 1106 -49.90 9.28 -39.67
CA ALA A 1106 -50.87 9.22 -38.55
C ALA A 1106 -52.05 8.24 -38.66
N SER A 1107 -52.42 7.64 -39.80
CA SER A 1107 -53.36 6.49 -39.94
C SER A 1107 -53.97 6.34 -41.36
N VAL A 1108 -54.50 5.14 -41.58
CA VAL A 1108 -54.78 4.33 -42.77
C VAL A 1108 -56.24 4.35 -43.22
N ASP A 1109 -56.46 4.80 -44.45
CA ASP A 1109 -57.39 4.18 -45.43
C ASP A 1109 -57.27 4.97 -46.76
N GLY A 1110 -56.48 4.43 -47.71
CA GLY A 1110 -56.35 4.97 -49.07
C GLY A 1110 -54.92 5.23 -49.58
N TYR A 1111 -53.90 5.14 -48.71
CA TYR A 1111 -52.49 5.37 -49.07
C TYR A 1111 -51.67 4.08 -49.20
N CYS A 1112 -52.17 2.94 -48.72
CA CYS A 1112 -51.56 1.61 -48.89
C CYS A 1112 -52.05 1.02 -50.22
N LEU A 1113 -51.33 1.29 -51.31
CA LEU A 1113 -51.79 0.97 -52.67
C LEU A 1113 -51.13 -0.29 -53.22
N THR A 1114 -49.88 -0.56 -52.84
CA THR A 1114 -49.07 -1.65 -53.40
C THR A 1114 -48.65 -2.65 -52.32
N PRO A 1115 -49.29 -3.83 -52.19
CA PRO A 1115 -48.89 -4.86 -51.23
C PRO A 1115 -47.48 -5.40 -51.55
N MET A 1116 -46.65 -5.57 -50.54
CA MET A 1116 -45.34 -6.21 -50.63
C MET A 1116 -45.51 -7.73 -50.79
N ALA A 1117 -44.86 -8.28 -51.81
CA ALA A 1117 -44.68 -9.71 -51.97
C ALA A 1117 -43.26 -10.09 -51.53
N MET A 1118 -43.17 -11.00 -50.57
CA MET A 1118 -41.91 -11.52 -49.99
C MET A 1118 -41.44 -12.73 -50.81
N GLY A 1119 -40.16 -12.76 -51.16
CA GLY A 1119 -39.52 -13.87 -51.86
C GLY A 1119 -38.19 -13.42 -52.45
N CYS A 1120 -37.40 -14.35 -53.00
CA CYS A 1120 -36.10 -14.00 -53.53
C CYS A 1120 -36.18 -13.02 -54.72
N THR A 1121 -35.50 -11.87 -54.64
CA THR A 1121 -35.59 -10.81 -55.65
C THR A 1121 -34.46 -10.80 -56.69
N TYR A 1122 -33.44 -11.63 -56.49
CA TYR A 1122 -32.28 -11.74 -57.37
C TYR A 1122 -32.53 -12.71 -58.51
N ASP A 1123 -32.47 -12.25 -59.76
CA ASP A 1123 -32.82 -13.03 -60.96
C ASP A 1123 -31.85 -14.20 -61.25
N ASP A 1124 -30.70 -14.16 -60.61
CA ASP A 1124 -29.59 -15.10 -60.62
C ASP A 1124 -29.60 -16.11 -59.46
N ALA A 1125 -30.57 -16.03 -58.54
CA ALA A 1125 -30.82 -17.05 -57.52
C ALA A 1125 -31.64 -18.23 -58.06
N ASP A 1126 -31.35 -19.45 -57.58
CA ASP A 1126 -32.04 -20.68 -57.96
C ASP A 1126 -33.52 -20.70 -57.54
N ASN A 1127 -33.91 -19.89 -56.56
CA ASN A 1127 -35.29 -19.73 -56.09
C ASN A 1127 -35.85 -18.31 -56.29
N TYR A 1128 -35.35 -17.57 -57.29
CA TYR A 1128 -35.90 -16.27 -57.72
C TYR A 1128 -37.42 -16.29 -57.91
N ASP A 1129 -38.11 -15.29 -57.35
CA ASP A 1129 -39.54 -15.05 -57.55
C ASP A 1129 -39.77 -13.69 -58.23
N ALA A 1130 -40.15 -13.72 -59.50
CA ALA A 1130 -40.44 -12.52 -60.30
C ALA A 1130 -41.66 -11.72 -59.82
N SER A 1131 -42.45 -12.25 -58.87
CA SER A 1131 -43.55 -11.53 -58.23
C SER A 1131 -43.16 -10.92 -56.88
N ALA A 1132 -41.99 -11.26 -56.33
CA ALA A 1132 -41.46 -10.66 -55.12
C ALA A 1132 -41.05 -9.20 -55.38
N THR A 1133 -41.44 -8.33 -54.46
CA THR A 1133 -41.07 -6.90 -54.46
C THR A 1133 -40.06 -6.58 -53.36
N ASN A 1134 -39.86 -7.50 -52.41
CA ASN A 1134 -38.86 -7.40 -51.34
C ASN A 1134 -38.27 -8.78 -51.02
N ASP A 1135 -36.96 -8.79 -50.81
CA ASP A 1135 -36.20 -10.01 -50.51
C ASP A 1135 -36.45 -10.46 -49.07
N ASP A 1136 -36.76 -11.74 -48.88
CA ASP A 1136 -36.99 -12.34 -47.56
C ASP A 1136 -35.78 -13.12 -47.03
N GLY A 1137 -34.63 -13.00 -47.69
CA GLY A 1137 -33.39 -13.69 -47.34
C GLY A 1137 -33.43 -15.18 -47.68
N SER A 1138 -34.45 -15.65 -48.40
CA SER A 1138 -34.56 -17.04 -48.81
C SER A 1138 -33.67 -17.38 -50.01
N CYS A 1139 -33.03 -16.41 -50.67
CA CYS A 1139 -32.28 -16.63 -51.92
C CYS A 1139 -31.21 -17.73 -51.81
N GLU A 1140 -31.38 -18.78 -52.60
CA GLU A 1140 -30.44 -19.89 -52.75
C GLU A 1140 -29.62 -19.65 -54.02
N PHE A 1141 -28.30 -19.53 -53.89
CA PHE A 1141 -27.38 -19.40 -55.03
C PHE A 1141 -26.58 -20.70 -55.17
N GLY A 1142 -26.80 -21.44 -56.25
CA GLY A 1142 -26.03 -22.65 -56.56
C GLY A 1142 -24.56 -22.37 -56.81
N SER A 1143 -23.73 -23.43 -56.85
CA SER A 1143 -22.26 -23.41 -56.92
C SER A 1143 -21.62 -22.84 -58.20
N GLY A 1144 -22.28 -21.87 -58.83
CA GLY A 1144 -21.76 -21.03 -59.90
C GLY A 1144 -22.46 -19.68 -60.07
N GLY A 1145 -23.36 -19.27 -59.15
CA GLY A 1145 -23.94 -17.92 -59.12
C GLY A 1145 -23.28 -17.09 -58.02
N SER A 1146 -22.64 -15.98 -58.37
CA SER A 1146 -22.03 -15.04 -57.41
C SER A 1146 -23.14 -14.33 -56.64
N CYS A 1147 -23.17 -14.46 -55.32
CA CYS A 1147 -24.11 -13.69 -54.51
C CYS A 1147 -23.73 -12.18 -54.57
N PRO A 1148 -24.69 -11.25 -54.63
CA PRO A 1148 -24.40 -9.82 -54.86
C PRO A 1148 -23.50 -9.14 -53.82
N GLY A 1149 -23.38 -9.72 -52.62
CA GLY A 1149 -22.54 -9.22 -51.52
C GLY A 1149 -21.12 -9.80 -51.48
N ASP A 1150 -20.82 -10.80 -52.31
CA ASP A 1150 -19.48 -11.38 -52.46
C ASP A 1150 -18.70 -10.55 -53.49
N LEU A 1151 -18.11 -9.46 -53.00
CA LEU A 1151 -17.38 -8.49 -53.82
C LEU A 1151 -16.01 -9.01 -54.26
N ASN A 1152 -15.50 -10.03 -53.58
CA ASN A 1152 -14.19 -10.58 -53.82
C ASN A 1152 -14.23 -11.88 -54.68
N GLY A 1153 -15.41 -12.50 -54.81
CA GLY A 1153 -15.68 -13.68 -55.62
C GLY A 1153 -15.28 -15.01 -54.97
N ASP A 1154 -15.19 -15.09 -53.64
CA ASP A 1154 -14.79 -16.29 -52.90
C ASP A 1154 -15.94 -17.25 -52.56
N GLY A 1155 -17.17 -16.87 -52.93
CA GLY A 1155 -18.38 -17.65 -52.72
C GLY A 1155 -19.01 -17.48 -51.34
N GLN A 1156 -18.54 -16.52 -50.52
CA GLN A 1156 -19.12 -16.15 -49.24
C GLN A 1156 -19.25 -14.62 -49.12
N VAL A 1157 -20.14 -14.14 -48.25
CA VAL A 1157 -20.18 -12.73 -47.86
C VAL A 1157 -19.54 -12.63 -46.49
N GLY A 1158 -18.30 -12.16 -46.43
CA GLY A 1158 -17.52 -12.09 -45.19
C GLY A 1158 -16.95 -10.71 -44.89
N THR A 1159 -16.24 -10.60 -43.77
CA THR A 1159 -15.46 -9.40 -43.40
C THR A 1159 -14.53 -8.91 -44.53
N PRO A 1160 -13.92 -9.78 -45.37
CA PRO A 1160 -13.13 -9.33 -46.51
C PRO A 1160 -13.93 -8.53 -47.56
N ASP A 1161 -15.17 -8.94 -47.87
CA ASP A 1161 -16.05 -8.20 -48.79
C ASP A 1161 -16.45 -6.85 -48.20
N LEU A 1162 -16.71 -6.81 -46.90
CA LEU A 1162 -17.00 -5.57 -46.19
C LEU A 1162 -15.79 -4.62 -46.20
N LEU A 1163 -14.58 -5.13 -46.01
CA LEU A 1163 -13.35 -4.35 -46.11
C LEU A 1163 -13.13 -3.84 -47.53
N GLN A 1164 -13.46 -4.64 -48.54
CA GLN A 1164 -13.40 -4.23 -49.94
C GLN A 1164 -14.43 -3.14 -50.25
N PHE A 1165 -15.65 -3.25 -49.73
CA PHE A 1165 -16.67 -2.20 -49.81
C PHE A 1165 -16.22 -0.91 -49.11
N LEU A 1166 -15.74 -1.00 -47.87
CA LEU A 1166 -15.27 0.15 -47.10
C LEU A 1166 -14.05 0.82 -47.74
N SER A 1167 -13.19 0.06 -48.41
CA SER A 1167 -12.07 0.62 -49.18
C SER A 1167 -12.52 1.45 -50.39
N ALA A 1168 -13.70 1.14 -50.95
CA ALA A 1168 -14.30 1.87 -52.06
C ALA A 1168 -15.32 2.94 -51.60
N PHE A 1169 -15.71 2.92 -50.31
CA PHE A 1169 -16.71 3.80 -49.74
C PHE A 1169 -16.23 5.26 -49.78
N GLY A 1170 -17.02 6.13 -50.42
CA GLY A 1170 -16.69 7.54 -50.62
C GLY A 1170 -15.96 7.86 -51.94
N THR A 1171 -15.65 6.87 -52.77
CA THR A 1171 -15.23 7.13 -54.16
C THR A 1171 -16.42 7.56 -55.01
N GLY A 1172 -16.21 8.54 -55.91
CA GLY A 1172 -17.28 9.03 -56.78
C GLY A 1172 -17.61 8.02 -57.88
N CYS A 1173 -18.88 7.60 -57.98
CA CYS A 1173 -19.36 6.75 -59.07
C CYS A 1173 -19.41 7.54 -60.39
N GLU A 1174 -19.03 6.92 -61.52
CA GLU A 1174 -19.37 7.43 -62.87
C GLU A 1174 -20.79 7.05 -63.29
#